data_AF-A0A1E5C124-F1
#
_entry.id   AF-A0A1E5C124-F1
#
_cell.length_a   1.000
_cell.length_b   1.000
_cell.length_c   1.000
_cell.angle_alpha   90.00
_cell.angle_beta   90.00
_cell.angle_gamma   90.00
#
_symmetry.space_group_name_H-M   'P 1'
#
loop_
_entity.id
_entity.type
_entity.pdbx_description
1 polymer ?
#
loop_
_entity_poly.entity_id
_entity_poly.type
_entity_poly.pdbx_seq_one_letter_code
_entity_poly.pdbx_strand_id
1 'polypeptide(L)'
;MNKTFKMGILSAAVAAGLAGCGVLPSGSAQQATVDALASQLNISYDVQTNHGAQEGLACQDMGAEWASCNKVNMTVVNEGDAVASNDWTIYLHSIRVFLDVASDDFTIEHLTGDLYALTPTQSFDGFAAGEKIEIPLIAEYWQLFETDFMPRAYVVAGDATPKTIASMDTENVDAFVAEIDGNKWKRTPEDNNILATAASRFAKNSDVAQLSDGAIEASIIPTPLKTKQMRGALHVTSGFAVTNNALDADQLAAFEDRAALLGVNVDGDIALNINVDATAFSGEEAVSGAYKLAVNAAGVDVLGFDRVGAFYGLQSLMALMDKDDSGMLPWVAIEDAPRFEYRGVMVDVARNFHSKEAMLRTIDQMAAYKLNKLHLHLTDDEGWRLEIPGLPELTEVGADRCHDLSETSCLLPQLGSGPTTENFGSGFFSKADYMEILRHAKARGIEVIPEIDMPAHSRAAVVSMEARYTKYAEQGDLAKAEEFRLMDPLDTSNVTTVQLYDKRSFINPCMDSSVNFVDKVITEVKAMHAEAGMPLTTWHFGGDEAKNIKLNAGFQDVNAAEPVSWKGNIDLSKEDKPFAKSPVCQKAIAEGVAEDFGHLPSYFAERVSKVVTAHDIPNFQAWQDGLKYSKDASAFDTDNVRVNFWDVLYWGGDASAYEWANKGYDVIVSNPDYVYMDMPYEVDPKERGYYWATRATDTRKMFGFAPENLPQNAETSVDRDGNGFNGKGTVESKGFHGLSAQLWSETVRTDEQYEFMVFPRVIAAAERAWHKADWELDYQAGKAFNLDTDHVNKDAQLQDWTRFANVMGQREMAKLDAAGIQYRIPVPGAMIEAGKLHMNISMPGLPLQYSVDGGETWADYAAPVTVSDASNVKVRALSADKQREGRVVSL
;
A
#
# COMPACT_ATOMS: atom_id res chain seq x y z
N MET A 1 12.43 -12.40 53.15
CA MET A 1 13.47 -12.37 54.20
C MET A 1 14.19 -11.03 54.11
N ASN A 2 14.14 -10.25 55.20
CA ASN A 2 15.00 -9.12 55.64
C ASN A 2 15.24 -7.93 54.68
N LYS A 3 15.18 -6.65 55.07
CA LYS A 3 14.90 -5.89 56.32
C LYS A 3 14.82 -4.41 55.85
N THR A 4 13.70 -3.69 55.97
CA THR A 4 13.38 -2.67 57.01
C THR A 4 14.53 -1.81 57.56
N PHE A 5 14.36 -0.48 57.51
CA PHE A 5 14.62 0.58 58.54
C PHE A 5 14.41 1.96 57.88
N LYS A 6 13.86 3.05 58.47
CA LYS A 6 12.93 3.34 59.58
C LYS A 6 12.65 4.86 59.51
N MET A 7 11.43 5.27 59.87
CA MET A 7 10.95 6.66 60.03
C MET A 7 11.70 7.50 61.09
N GLY A 8 11.61 8.83 60.98
CA GLY A 8 11.79 9.83 62.05
C GLY A 8 11.23 11.20 61.63
N ILE A 9 9.96 11.53 61.92
CA ILE A 9 9.41 12.31 63.06
C ILE A 9 9.30 13.84 62.80
N LEU A 10 8.05 14.30 62.97
CA LEU A 10 7.51 15.67 63.02
C LEU A 10 8.33 16.69 63.82
N SER A 11 8.24 17.96 63.39
CA SER A 11 8.06 19.10 64.30
C SER A 11 7.20 20.18 63.63
N ALA A 12 6.14 20.57 64.33
CA ALA A 12 5.16 21.56 63.92
C ALA A 12 5.61 22.98 64.32
N ALA A 13 5.30 23.97 63.48
CA ALA A 13 5.17 25.37 63.89
C ALA A 13 4.04 26.04 63.11
N VAL A 14 3.09 26.59 63.86
CA VAL A 14 1.93 27.36 63.41
C VAL A 14 2.38 28.80 63.12
N ALA A 15 2.02 29.34 61.95
CA ALA A 15 1.88 30.78 61.75
C ALA A 15 0.70 31.04 60.81
N ALA A 16 -0.23 31.86 61.30
CA ALA A 16 -1.52 32.13 60.70
C ALA A 16 -1.43 33.13 59.54
N GLY A 17 -2.32 32.95 58.57
CA GLY A 17 -3.09 34.03 57.95
C GLY A 17 -2.34 34.95 56.98
N LEU A 18 -2.44 34.64 55.69
CA LEU A 18 -2.71 35.63 54.64
C LEU A 18 -3.47 34.90 53.53
N ALA A 19 -4.74 35.24 53.38
CA ALA A 19 -5.54 34.88 52.23
C ALA A 19 -4.93 35.57 51.00
N GLY A 20 -4.12 34.82 50.26
CA GLY A 20 -3.81 35.13 48.87
C GLY A 20 -4.64 34.20 48.01
N CYS A 21 -5.48 34.75 47.13
CA CYS A 21 -6.11 33.99 46.06
C CYS A 21 -4.99 33.30 45.26
N GLY A 22 -4.77 32.02 45.54
CA GLY A 22 -3.94 31.18 44.69
C GLY A 22 -4.68 31.01 43.38
N VAL A 23 -4.17 31.63 42.33
CA VAL A 23 -4.50 31.26 40.95
C VAL A 23 -4.12 29.78 40.85
N LEU A 24 -5.12 28.89 40.76
CA LEU A 24 -4.90 27.51 40.35
C LEU A 24 -4.14 27.57 39.00
N PRO A 25 -3.09 26.76 38.77
CA PRO A 25 -2.45 26.72 37.47
C PRO A 25 -3.52 26.43 36.42
N SER A 26 -3.68 27.30 35.42
CA SER A 26 -4.65 27.12 34.33
C SER A 26 -4.54 25.72 33.70
N GLY A 27 -3.32 25.18 33.62
CA GLY A 27 -3.04 23.83 33.14
C GLY A 27 -3.72 22.69 33.91
N SER A 28 -4.07 22.83 35.19
CA SER A 28 -4.79 21.76 35.91
C SER A 28 -6.27 21.66 35.52
N ALA A 29 -6.89 22.78 35.14
CA ALA A 29 -8.29 22.80 34.70
C ALA A 29 -8.42 22.34 33.24
N GLN A 30 -7.52 22.80 32.38
CA GLN A 30 -7.47 22.36 30.98
C GLN A 30 -7.14 20.86 30.87
N GLN A 31 -6.20 20.36 31.67
CA GLN A 31 -5.92 18.92 31.69
C GLN A 31 -7.12 18.12 32.21
N ALA A 32 -7.87 18.62 33.21
CA ALA A 32 -9.09 17.96 33.65
C ALA A 32 -10.17 17.90 32.55
N THR A 33 -10.29 18.94 31.72
CA THR A 33 -11.17 18.93 30.54
C THR A 33 -10.73 17.88 29.52
N VAL A 34 -9.44 17.84 29.17
CA VAL A 34 -8.91 16.83 28.23
C VAL A 34 -9.10 15.42 28.77
N ASP A 35 -8.76 15.20 30.04
CA ASP A 35 -8.92 13.90 30.69
C ASP A 35 -10.38 13.44 30.73
N ALA A 36 -11.30 14.37 31.02
CA ALA A 36 -12.73 14.09 31.01
C ALA A 36 -13.22 13.73 29.60
N LEU A 37 -13.00 14.60 28.62
CA LEU A 37 -13.49 14.38 27.26
C LEU A 37 -12.86 13.13 26.63
N ALA A 38 -11.55 12.93 26.77
CA ALA A 38 -10.87 11.77 26.20
C ALA A 38 -11.34 10.43 26.80
N SER A 39 -11.74 10.41 28.07
CA SER A 39 -12.21 9.17 28.73
C SER A 39 -13.72 8.94 28.66
N GLN A 40 -14.50 9.99 28.41
CA GLN A 40 -15.97 9.96 28.53
C GLN A 40 -16.69 10.09 27.18
N LEU A 41 -16.06 10.71 26.16
CA LEU A 41 -16.67 10.79 24.85
C LEU A 41 -16.61 9.46 24.12
N ASN A 42 -17.73 9.08 23.53
CA ASN A 42 -17.86 7.99 22.59
C ASN A 42 -18.28 8.56 21.23
N ILE A 43 -17.44 8.39 20.21
CA ILE A 43 -17.67 8.88 18.86
C ILE A 43 -18.00 7.70 17.94
N SER A 44 -19.05 7.85 17.14
CA SER A 44 -19.39 6.92 16.07
C SER A 44 -19.86 7.62 14.80
N TYR A 45 -19.62 7.01 13.64
CA TYR A 45 -20.03 7.53 12.31
C TYR A 45 -21.10 6.65 11.68
N ASP A 46 -22.08 7.27 11.04
CA ASP A 46 -23.09 6.58 10.22
C ASP A 46 -23.26 7.31 8.89
N VAL A 47 -22.93 6.61 7.79
CA VAL A 47 -23.13 7.12 6.43
C VAL A 47 -24.62 7.29 6.19
N GLN A 48 -25.06 8.51 5.90
CA GLN A 48 -26.46 8.80 5.58
C GLN A 48 -26.72 8.64 4.09
N THR A 49 -25.83 9.17 3.25
CA THR A 49 -25.90 9.02 1.80
C THR A 49 -24.52 9.23 1.16
N ASN A 50 -24.23 8.46 0.11
CA ASN A 50 -23.09 8.67 -0.78
C ASN A 50 -23.48 9.33 -2.11
N HIS A 51 -24.76 9.72 -2.27
CA HIS A 51 -25.34 10.28 -3.49
C HIS A 51 -25.87 11.70 -3.24
N GLY A 52 -25.11 12.51 -2.52
CA GLY A 52 -25.55 13.78 -1.97
C GLY A 52 -26.16 14.72 -3.01
N ALA A 53 -25.52 14.88 -4.16
CA ALA A 53 -26.02 15.75 -5.23
C ALA A 53 -27.36 15.26 -5.81
N GLN A 54 -27.51 13.95 -6.00
CA GLN A 54 -28.74 13.31 -6.48
C GLN A 54 -29.87 13.43 -5.44
N GLU A 55 -29.52 13.53 -4.16
CA GLU A 55 -30.45 13.64 -3.03
C GLU A 55 -30.66 15.09 -2.54
N GLY A 56 -30.16 16.07 -3.29
CA GLY A 56 -30.49 17.49 -3.09
C GLY A 56 -29.51 18.30 -2.24
N LEU A 57 -28.35 17.75 -1.88
CA LEU A 57 -27.24 18.54 -1.32
C LEU A 57 -26.65 19.45 -2.40
N ALA A 58 -26.31 20.68 -2.02
CA ALA A 58 -25.72 21.67 -2.92
C ALA A 58 -24.22 21.44 -3.15
N CYS A 59 -23.82 20.21 -3.51
CA CYS A 59 -22.39 19.82 -3.64
C CYS A 59 -21.62 20.75 -4.58
N GLN A 60 -22.26 21.21 -5.67
CA GLN A 60 -21.69 22.19 -6.59
C GLN A 60 -21.36 23.52 -5.89
N ASP A 61 -22.31 24.08 -5.13
CA ASP A 61 -22.15 25.37 -4.46
C ASP A 61 -21.17 25.30 -3.28
N MET A 62 -21.08 24.13 -2.65
CA MET A 62 -20.07 23.83 -1.62
C MET A 62 -18.67 23.59 -2.20
N GLY A 63 -18.50 23.63 -3.53
CA GLY A 63 -17.19 23.50 -4.16
C GLY A 63 -16.65 22.08 -4.19
N ALA A 64 -17.50 21.05 -4.19
CA ALA A 64 -17.09 19.65 -4.30
C ALA A 64 -16.62 19.32 -5.73
N GLU A 65 -15.47 18.67 -5.88
CA GLU A 65 -14.97 18.21 -7.17
C GLU A 65 -16.00 17.29 -7.85
N TRP A 66 -16.22 17.51 -9.14
CA TRP A 66 -17.25 16.80 -9.92
C TRP A 66 -18.67 16.92 -9.35
N ALA A 67 -18.93 17.97 -8.55
CA ALA A 67 -20.17 18.18 -7.81
C ALA A 67 -20.62 16.91 -7.03
N SER A 68 -19.66 16.13 -6.52
CA SER A 68 -19.91 14.87 -5.83
C SER A 68 -19.63 15.06 -4.34
N CYS A 69 -20.64 14.84 -3.50
CA CYS A 69 -20.49 14.90 -2.05
C CYS A 69 -21.37 13.85 -1.36
N ASN A 70 -21.03 13.54 -0.11
CA ASN A 70 -21.74 12.59 0.75
C ASN A 70 -22.10 13.26 2.08
N LYS A 71 -22.98 12.62 2.84
CA LYS A 71 -23.36 13.04 4.20
C LYS A 71 -23.12 11.92 5.19
N VAL A 72 -22.42 12.24 6.27
CA VAL A 72 -22.17 11.34 7.40
C VAL A 72 -22.70 11.99 8.67
N ASN A 73 -23.37 11.24 9.53
CA ASN A 73 -23.67 11.69 10.87
C ASN A 73 -22.57 11.20 11.82
N MET A 74 -21.83 12.13 12.41
CA MET A 74 -20.96 11.85 13.54
C MET A 74 -21.77 12.01 14.83
N THR A 75 -21.97 10.92 15.57
CA THR A 75 -22.60 10.94 16.88
C THR A 75 -21.53 11.02 17.95
N VAL A 76 -21.68 11.96 18.89
CA VAL A 76 -20.84 12.09 20.08
C VAL A 76 -21.72 11.88 21.32
N VAL A 77 -21.39 10.88 22.13
CA VAL A 77 -22.07 10.60 23.40
C VAL A 77 -21.12 10.90 24.56
N ASN A 78 -21.56 11.70 25.53
CA ASN A 78 -20.82 11.84 26.79
C ASN A 78 -21.30 10.79 27.80
N GLU A 79 -20.53 9.72 27.98
CA GLU A 79 -20.86 8.62 28.87
C GLU A 79 -20.50 8.89 30.35
N GLY A 80 -19.93 10.07 30.65
CA GLY A 80 -19.49 10.46 31.98
C GLY A 80 -20.25 11.64 32.59
N ASP A 81 -19.54 12.42 33.39
CA ASP A 81 -20.08 13.61 34.06
C ASP A 81 -20.19 14.78 33.06
N ALA A 82 -20.98 15.78 33.39
CA ALA A 82 -21.13 16.95 32.52
C ALA A 82 -19.80 17.72 32.39
N VAL A 83 -19.43 18.09 31.16
CA VAL A 83 -18.26 18.93 30.84
C VAL A 83 -18.74 20.25 30.28
N ALA A 84 -18.75 21.28 31.14
CA ALA A 84 -19.23 22.63 30.78
C ALA A 84 -18.18 23.52 30.09
N SER A 85 -16.94 23.05 29.93
CA SER A 85 -15.89 23.81 29.25
C SER A 85 -16.08 23.75 27.74
N ASN A 86 -15.92 24.89 27.07
CA ASN A 86 -15.80 24.99 25.61
C ASN A 86 -14.34 25.29 25.17
N ASP A 87 -13.41 25.43 26.10
CA ASP A 87 -11.98 25.59 25.79
C ASP A 87 -11.35 24.23 25.48
N TRP A 88 -11.69 23.68 24.30
CA TRP A 88 -11.13 22.43 23.79
C TRP A 88 -11.25 22.37 22.26
N THR A 89 -10.45 21.50 21.65
CA THR A 89 -10.50 21.15 20.24
C THR A 89 -10.42 19.64 20.11
N ILE A 90 -11.29 19.06 19.28
CA ILE A 90 -11.18 17.65 18.88
C ILE A 90 -10.53 17.62 17.50
N TYR A 91 -9.39 16.95 17.40
CA TYR A 91 -8.75 16.69 16.12
C TYR A 91 -9.27 15.38 15.53
N LEU A 92 -9.60 15.43 14.24
CA LEU A 92 -10.16 14.34 13.45
C LEU A 92 -9.29 14.10 12.22
N HIS A 93 -9.31 12.87 11.71
CA HIS A 93 -8.63 12.49 10.48
C HIS A 93 -9.66 12.14 9.41
N SER A 94 -9.52 12.71 8.22
CA SER A 94 -10.37 12.42 7.08
C SER A 94 -9.60 12.56 5.78
N ILE A 95 -9.59 11.48 5.00
CA ILE A 95 -9.06 11.43 3.63
C ILE A 95 -9.99 12.10 2.62
N ARG A 96 -11.11 12.65 3.09
CA ARG A 96 -12.09 13.43 2.33
C ARG A 96 -12.13 14.85 2.86
N VAL A 97 -12.33 15.81 1.96
CA VAL A 97 -12.54 17.21 2.36
C VAL A 97 -13.89 17.36 3.04
N PHE A 98 -13.92 17.83 4.29
CA PHE A 98 -15.17 18.32 4.88
C PHE A 98 -15.54 19.66 4.27
N LEU A 99 -16.67 19.67 3.57
CA LEU A 99 -17.22 20.83 2.86
C LEU A 99 -18.07 21.70 3.79
N ASP A 100 -18.74 21.06 4.76
CA ASP A 100 -19.59 21.74 5.73
C ASP A 100 -19.77 20.90 7.01
N VAL A 101 -20.04 21.58 8.12
CA VAL A 101 -20.54 20.99 9.37
C VAL A 101 -21.92 21.59 9.62
N ALA A 102 -22.98 20.79 9.44
CA ALA A 102 -24.35 21.27 9.51
C ALA A 102 -24.84 21.37 10.98
N SER A 103 -24.11 22.15 11.79
CA SER A 103 -24.41 22.45 13.18
C SER A 103 -24.00 23.88 13.52
N ASP A 104 -24.85 24.61 14.26
CA ASP A 104 -24.50 25.94 14.77
C ASP A 104 -23.50 25.87 15.95
N ASP A 105 -23.42 24.71 16.61
CA ASP A 105 -22.62 24.50 17.83
C ASP A 105 -21.16 24.18 17.55
N PHE A 106 -20.79 23.84 16.31
CA PHE A 106 -19.43 23.47 15.97
C PHE A 106 -18.94 24.14 14.68
N THR A 107 -17.65 24.40 14.63
CA THR A 107 -16.93 24.68 13.38
C THR A 107 -15.92 23.57 13.12
N ILE A 108 -15.62 23.34 11.85
CA ILE A 108 -14.57 22.42 11.42
C ILE A 108 -13.58 23.17 10.52
N GLU A 109 -12.29 23.06 10.82
CA GLU A 109 -11.21 23.69 10.07
C GLU A 109 -10.25 22.60 9.55
N HIS A 110 -9.88 22.68 8.28
CA HIS A 110 -8.81 21.86 7.71
C HIS A 110 -7.46 22.49 8.04
N LEU A 111 -6.52 21.71 8.57
CA LEU A 111 -5.17 22.18 8.84
C LEU A 111 -4.26 21.93 7.63
N THR A 112 -3.98 20.65 7.37
CA THR A 112 -3.14 20.17 6.26
C THR A 112 -3.21 18.66 6.22
N GLY A 113 -3.07 18.06 5.05
CA GLY A 113 -3.20 16.62 4.90
C GLY A 113 -4.62 16.16 5.23
N ASP A 114 -4.75 15.10 6.02
CA ASP A 114 -6.03 14.57 6.47
C ASP A 114 -6.55 15.17 7.79
N LEU A 115 -5.83 16.13 8.39
CA LEU A 115 -6.07 16.61 9.75
C LEU A 115 -7.07 17.77 9.80
N TYR A 116 -8.11 17.62 10.61
CA TYR A 116 -9.16 18.61 10.86
C TYR A 116 -9.28 18.93 12.35
N ALA A 117 -9.65 20.18 12.67
CA ALA A 117 -9.96 20.65 14.02
C ALA A 117 -11.46 20.97 14.13
N LEU A 118 -12.17 20.22 14.98
CA LEU A 118 -13.54 20.49 15.39
C LEU A 118 -13.52 21.31 16.68
N THR A 119 -14.15 22.50 16.65
CA THR A 119 -14.17 23.42 17.80
C THR A 119 -15.61 23.81 18.15
N PRO A 120 -15.95 23.96 19.45
CA PRO A 120 -17.25 24.44 19.86
C PRO A 120 -17.41 25.95 19.59
N THR A 121 -18.60 26.37 19.19
CA THR A 121 -18.96 27.78 19.04
C THR A 121 -19.47 28.38 20.36
N GLN A 122 -19.92 29.64 20.32
CA GLN A 122 -20.57 30.28 21.47
C GLN A 122 -21.98 29.74 21.75
N SER A 123 -22.60 29.01 20.81
CA SER A 123 -23.93 28.41 21.04
C SER A 123 -23.85 27.05 21.74
N PHE A 124 -22.68 26.41 21.73
CA PHE A 124 -22.48 25.14 22.41
C PHE A 124 -22.51 25.33 23.94
N ASP A 125 -23.40 24.63 24.63
CA ASP A 125 -23.60 24.76 26.08
C ASP A 125 -22.75 23.76 26.92
N GLY A 126 -21.78 23.10 26.29
CA GLY A 126 -21.01 22.00 26.89
C GLY A 126 -21.70 20.65 26.70
N PHE A 127 -21.04 19.57 27.13
CA PHE A 127 -21.62 18.22 27.11
C PHE A 127 -22.31 17.92 28.44
N ALA A 128 -23.63 17.73 28.46
CA ALA A 128 -24.33 17.20 29.62
C ALA A 128 -24.04 15.70 29.83
N ALA A 129 -24.25 15.22 31.05
CA ALA A 129 -24.03 13.81 31.39
C ALA A 129 -25.05 12.92 30.65
N GLY A 130 -24.56 11.92 29.90
CA GLY A 130 -25.38 11.03 29.07
C GLY A 130 -25.93 11.69 27.80
N GLU A 131 -25.49 12.91 27.47
CA GLU A 131 -25.96 13.61 26.28
C GLU A 131 -25.47 12.93 25.00
N LYS A 132 -26.37 12.83 24.03
CA LYS A 132 -26.06 12.42 22.66
C LYS A 132 -26.22 13.63 21.74
N ILE A 133 -25.16 13.98 21.04
CA ILE A 133 -25.13 15.04 20.04
C ILE A 133 -24.88 14.42 18.66
N GLU A 134 -25.69 14.80 17.68
CA GLU A 134 -25.48 14.42 16.28
C GLU A 134 -24.90 15.62 15.53
N ILE A 135 -23.75 15.42 14.89
CA ILE A 135 -23.00 16.42 14.14
C ILE A 135 -22.97 15.94 12.69
N PRO A 136 -23.86 16.46 11.82
CA PRO A 136 -23.87 16.07 10.41
C PRO A 136 -22.69 16.72 9.68
N LEU A 137 -21.87 15.89 9.04
CA LEU A 137 -20.73 16.29 8.23
C LEU A 137 -21.08 16.08 6.75
N ILE A 138 -20.78 17.09 5.92
CA ILE A 138 -20.85 16.96 4.46
C ILE A 138 -19.41 16.86 3.95
N ALA A 139 -19.09 15.77 3.26
CA ALA A 139 -17.75 15.52 2.75
C ALA A 139 -17.73 15.40 1.23
N GLU A 140 -16.62 15.80 0.60
CA GLU A 140 -16.37 15.64 -0.83
C GLU A 140 -16.33 14.16 -1.22
N TYR A 141 -16.75 13.86 -2.44
CA TYR A 141 -16.86 12.51 -3.00
C TYR A 141 -17.84 11.60 -2.24
N TRP A 142 -17.37 10.45 -1.80
CA TRP A 142 -18.12 9.31 -1.26
C TRP A 142 -17.21 8.51 -0.31
N GLN A 143 -17.82 7.81 0.64
CA GLN A 143 -17.15 6.93 1.60
C GLN A 143 -17.83 5.56 1.54
N LEU A 144 -17.27 4.64 0.74
CA LEU A 144 -17.91 3.39 0.34
C LEU A 144 -17.48 2.20 1.21
N PHE A 145 -16.36 2.34 1.91
CA PHE A 145 -15.81 1.32 2.80
C PHE A 145 -15.69 1.91 4.21
N GLU A 146 -15.88 1.06 5.22
CA GLU A 146 -15.81 1.47 6.62
C GLU A 146 -14.39 1.96 6.98
N THR A 147 -13.38 1.54 6.21
CA THR A 147 -12.00 2.00 6.36
C THR A 147 -11.70 3.39 5.82
N ASP A 148 -12.67 4.08 5.18
CA ASP A 148 -12.58 5.53 4.91
C ASP A 148 -12.59 6.37 6.20
N PHE A 149 -13.09 5.81 7.32
CA PHE A 149 -13.13 6.46 8.62
C PHE A 149 -11.89 6.10 9.45
N MET A 150 -11.16 7.12 9.87
CA MET A 150 -9.89 6.95 10.58
C MET A 150 -10.11 6.89 12.10
N PRO A 151 -9.35 6.03 12.82
CA PRO A 151 -9.42 5.95 14.27
C PRO A 151 -8.67 7.12 14.94
N ARG A 152 -8.63 7.09 16.27
CA ARG A 152 -7.77 7.93 17.12
C ARG A 152 -7.99 9.44 17.02
N ALA A 153 -9.25 9.86 16.90
CA ALA A 153 -9.64 11.23 17.24
C ALA A 153 -9.12 11.60 18.65
N TYR A 154 -8.66 12.84 18.84
CA TYR A 154 -8.01 13.24 20.09
C TYR A 154 -8.36 14.65 20.53
N VAL A 155 -8.29 14.92 21.84
CA VAL A 155 -8.69 16.17 22.47
C VAL A 155 -7.46 16.98 22.90
N VAL A 156 -7.51 18.29 22.68
CA VAL A 156 -6.51 19.28 23.13
C VAL A 156 -7.21 20.46 23.80
N ALA A 157 -6.60 21.05 24.83
CA ALA A 157 -7.09 22.28 25.47
C ALA A 157 -5.91 23.12 25.98
N GLY A 158 -5.67 24.29 25.38
CA GLY A 158 -4.53 25.15 25.74
C GLY A 158 -3.20 24.39 25.76
N ASP A 159 -2.46 24.50 26.86
CA ASP A 159 -1.16 23.84 27.06
C ASP A 159 -1.28 22.43 27.69
N ALA A 160 -2.49 21.86 27.78
CA ALA A 160 -2.70 20.50 28.31
C ALA A 160 -2.09 19.44 27.39
N THR A 161 -1.71 18.30 27.96
CA THR A 161 -1.23 17.15 27.19
C THR A 161 -2.39 16.56 26.38
N PRO A 162 -2.29 16.50 25.04
CA PRO A 162 -3.30 15.88 24.19
C PRO A 162 -3.60 14.44 24.57
N LYS A 163 -4.87 14.01 24.40
CA LYS A 163 -5.26 12.61 24.64
C LYS A 163 -6.21 12.07 23.58
N THR A 164 -5.92 10.88 23.08
CA THR A 164 -6.82 10.11 22.24
C THR A 164 -8.13 9.82 22.97
N ILE A 165 -9.25 9.94 22.27
CA ILE A 165 -10.57 9.54 22.76
C ILE A 165 -10.59 8.01 22.87
N ALA A 166 -10.85 7.49 24.06
CA ALA A 166 -10.64 6.08 24.38
C ALA A 166 -11.50 5.13 23.55
N SER A 167 -12.73 5.51 23.19
CA SER A 167 -13.59 4.69 22.32
C SER A 167 -13.04 4.54 20.89
N MET A 168 -12.12 5.44 20.51
CA MET A 168 -11.57 5.58 19.17
C MET A 168 -10.15 5.02 19.03
N ASP A 169 -9.52 4.61 20.14
CA ASP A 169 -8.16 4.05 20.14
C ASP A 169 -8.17 2.55 19.80
N THR A 170 -8.48 2.25 18.54
CA THR A 170 -8.61 0.87 18.06
C THR A 170 -8.36 0.78 16.55
N GLU A 171 -7.95 -0.39 16.08
CA GLU A 171 -7.90 -0.72 14.65
C GLU A 171 -9.20 -1.37 14.15
N ASN A 172 -10.11 -1.73 15.06
CA ASN A 172 -11.41 -2.29 14.73
C ASN A 172 -12.41 -1.18 14.35
N VAL A 173 -12.61 -0.96 13.05
CA VAL A 173 -13.53 0.07 12.54
C VAL A 173 -14.99 -0.18 12.95
N ASP A 174 -15.43 -1.44 13.09
CA ASP A 174 -16.78 -1.80 13.57
C ASP A 174 -17.09 -1.24 14.97
N ALA A 175 -16.07 -0.85 15.74
CA ALA A 175 -16.27 -0.26 17.07
C ALA A 175 -16.85 1.16 17.02
N PHE A 176 -16.70 1.85 15.88
CA PHE A 176 -17.06 3.27 15.74
C PHE A 176 -17.68 3.64 14.39
N VAL A 177 -17.78 2.72 13.44
CA VAL A 177 -18.48 2.94 12.18
C VAL A 177 -19.69 2.03 12.14
N ALA A 178 -20.87 2.61 11.94
CA ALA A 178 -22.08 1.84 11.68
C ALA A 178 -21.97 1.13 10.32
N GLU A 179 -22.57 -0.06 10.23
CA GLU A 179 -22.54 -0.86 9.01
C GLU A 179 -23.05 -0.06 7.79
N ILE A 180 -22.26 -0.07 6.71
CA ILE A 180 -22.66 0.54 5.44
C ILE A 180 -23.64 -0.41 4.73
N ASP A 181 -24.93 -0.23 5.01
CA ASP A 181 -26.00 -1.09 4.54
C ASP A 181 -26.74 -0.57 3.28
N GLY A 182 -27.64 -1.41 2.76
CA GLY A 182 -28.49 -1.09 1.62
C GLY A 182 -27.70 -0.76 0.35
N ASN A 183 -27.90 0.43 -0.20
CA ASN A 183 -27.22 0.91 -1.40
C ASN A 183 -26.08 1.90 -1.09
N LYS A 184 -25.72 2.10 0.18
CA LYS A 184 -24.70 3.10 0.57
C LYS A 184 -23.29 2.72 0.08
N TRP A 185 -23.02 1.45 -0.18
CA TRP A 185 -21.76 0.97 -0.79
C TRP A 185 -21.60 1.34 -2.28
N LYS A 186 -22.69 1.75 -2.95
CA LYS A 186 -22.65 2.15 -4.36
C LYS A 186 -22.07 3.55 -4.51
N ARG A 187 -21.18 3.75 -5.49
CA ARG A 187 -20.62 5.05 -5.81
C ARG A 187 -21.63 5.97 -6.49
N THR A 188 -22.42 5.42 -7.39
CA THR A 188 -23.56 6.08 -8.03
C THR A 188 -24.76 5.14 -8.03
N PRO A 189 -25.99 5.63 -8.25
CA PRO A 189 -27.15 4.75 -8.35
C PRO A 189 -26.98 3.64 -9.42
N GLU A 190 -26.26 3.95 -10.51
CA GLU A 190 -25.97 3.07 -11.65
C GLU A 190 -24.75 2.16 -11.45
N ASP A 191 -24.11 2.17 -10.28
CA ASP A 191 -22.96 1.31 -9.98
C ASP A 191 -23.35 -0.18 -10.15
N ASN A 192 -22.62 -0.86 -11.04
CA ASN A 192 -22.83 -2.25 -11.46
C ASN A 192 -21.83 -3.23 -10.83
N ASN A 193 -21.01 -2.77 -9.88
CA ASN A 193 -20.24 -3.68 -9.04
C ASN A 193 -21.18 -4.68 -8.32
N ILE A 194 -20.66 -5.84 -7.96
CA ILE A 194 -21.42 -6.88 -7.25
C ILE A 194 -20.97 -6.89 -5.80
N LEU A 195 -21.87 -6.50 -4.88
CA LEU A 195 -21.64 -6.61 -3.44
C LEU A 195 -21.30 -8.06 -3.06
N ALA A 196 -20.22 -8.25 -2.31
CA ALA A 196 -19.78 -9.56 -1.84
C ALA A 196 -20.58 -9.97 -0.60
N THR A 197 -21.54 -10.85 -0.82
CA THR A 197 -22.37 -11.53 0.19
C THR A 197 -22.00 -13.02 0.20
N ALA A 198 -22.48 -13.80 1.17
CA ALA A 198 -22.30 -15.25 1.13
C ALA A 198 -22.75 -15.84 -0.23
N ALA A 199 -23.92 -15.42 -0.73
CA ALA A 199 -24.50 -15.93 -1.96
C ALA A 199 -23.74 -15.49 -3.23
N SER A 200 -23.37 -14.21 -3.35
CA SER A 200 -22.63 -13.73 -4.53
C SER A 200 -21.19 -14.26 -4.56
N ARG A 201 -20.55 -14.45 -3.39
CA ARG A 201 -19.27 -15.20 -3.30
C ARG A 201 -19.45 -16.64 -3.75
N PHE A 202 -20.54 -17.30 -3.35
CA PHE A 202 -20.83 -18.66 -3.79
C PHE A 202 -20.93 -18.73 -5.32
N ALA A 203 -21.70 -17.83 -5.92
CA ALA A 203 -21.83 -17.76 -7.38
C ALA A 203 -20.48 -17.51 -8.07
N LYS A 204 -19.69 -16.53 -7.58
CA LYS A 204 -18.36 -16.20 -8.13
C LYS A 204 -17.37 -17.36 -8.07
N ASN A 205 -17.42 -18.18 -7.02
CA ASN A 205 -16.49 -19.29 -6.80
C ASN A 205 -16.99 -20.62 -7.41
N SER A 206 -18.20 -20.67 -7.96
CA SER A 206 -18.82 -21.93 -8.42
C SER A 206 -18.19 -22.50 -9.70
N ASP A 207 -17.42 -21.69 -10.44
CA ASP A 207 -16.70 -22.11 -11.64
C ASP A 207 -15.30 -22.70 -11.35
N VAL A 208 -14.82 -22.61 -10.09
CA VAL A 208 -13.55 -23.18 -9.65
C VAL A 208 -13.78 -24.56 -9.04
N ALA A 209 -13.32 -25.60 -9.73
CA ALA A 209 -13.41 -26.98 -9.24
C ALA A 209 -12.30 -27.30 -8.22
N GLN A 210 -12.60 -28.11 -7.21
CA GLN A 210 -11.58 -28.76 -6.38
C GLN A 210 -10.87 -29.83 -7.22
N LEU A 211 -9.55 -29.73 -7.33
CA LEU A 211 -8.68 -30.73 -7.97
C LEU A 211 -8.14 -31.72 -6.93
N SER A 212 -7.87 -32.95 -7.35
CA SER A 212 -7.18 -33.94 -6.52
C SER A 212 -5.69 -33.63 -6.41
N ASP A 213 -5.03 -34.04 -5.32
CA ASP A 213 -3.60 -33.86 -5.09
C ASP A 213 -2.74 -34.29 -6.29
N GLY A 214 -3.01 -35.47 -6.87
CA GLY A 214 -2.30 -35.98 -8.05
C GLY A 214 -2.48 -35.15 -9.33
N ALA A 215 -3.50 -34.29 -9.42
CA ALA A 215 -3.69 -33.39 -10.55
C ALA A 215 -2.82 -32.12 -10.43
N ILE A 216 -2.35 -31.80 -9.21
CA ILE A 216 -1.52 -30.62 -8.93
C ILE A 216 -0.12 -30.99 -8.42
N GLU A 217 0.21 -32.27 -8.27
CA GLU A 217 1.46 -32.76 -7.65
C GLU A 217 2.73 -32.17 -8.29
N ALA A 218 2.74 -32.00 -9.62
CA ALA A 218 3.86 -31.43 -10.36
C ALA A 218 3.67 -29.93 -10.72
N SER A 219 2.59 -29.29 -10.27
CA SER A 219 2.35 -27.88 -10.50
C SER A 219 3.29 -27.04 -9.63
N ILE A 220 3.85 -25.97 -10.19
CA ILE A 220 4.73 -25.01 -9.49
C ILE A 220 4.15 -23.61 -9.68
N ILE A 221 4.36 -22.75 -8.68
CA ILE A 221 4.12 -21.31 -8.76
C ILE A 221 5.46 -20.58 -8.52
N PRO A 222 5.92 -19.69 -9.41
CA PRO A 222 5.35 -19.45 -10.73
C PRO A 222 5.43 -20.63 -11.71
N THR A 223 4.51 -20.70 -12.66
CA THR A 223 4.42 -21.73 -13.69
C THR A 223 5.69 -21.75 -14.55
N PRO A 224 6.40 -22.90 -14.67
CA PRO A 224 7.60 -22.99 -15.48
C PRO A 224 7.29 -22.95 -16.98
N LEU A 225 8.24 -22.44 -17.78
CA LEU A 225 8.13 -22.44 -19.25
C LEU A 225 7.84 -23.83 -19.83
N LYS A 226 8.55 -24.86 -19.36
CA LYS A 226 8.29 -26.26 -19.74
C LYS A 226 8.35 -27.17 -18.53
N THR A 227 7.32 -28.01 -18.38
CA THR A 227 7.26 -29.06 -17.37
C THR A 227 6.95 -30.40 -18.02
N LYS A 228 7.77 -31.41 -17.73
CA LYS A 228 7.54 -32.80 -18.15
C LYS A 228 7.53 -33.71 -16.93
N GLN A 229 6.32 -34.07 -16.51
CA GLN A 229 6.12 -35.06 -15.46
C GLN A 229 6.32 -36.48 -16.01
N MET A 230 7.00 -37.31 -15.22
CA MET A 230 7.24 -38.73 -15.50
C MET A 230 6.52 -39.60 -14.46
N ARG A 231 6.33 -40.89 -14.76
CA ARG A 231 5.76 -41.83 -13.79
C ARG A 231 6.80 -42.21 -12.75
N GLY A 232 6.51 -41.93 -11.49
CA GLY A 232 7.36 -42.29 -10.36
C GLY A 232 7.50 -41.11 -9.40
N ALA A 233 8.09 -41.40 -8.26
CA ALA A 233 8.37 -40.41 -7.23
C ALA A 233 9.70 -40.73 -6.55
N LEU A 234 10.37 -39.70 -6.06
CA LEU A 234 11.60 -39.77 -5.29
C LEU A 234 11.26 -39.67 -3.81
N HIS A 235 11.71 -40.65 -3.02
CA HIS A 235 11.57 -40.62 -1.58
C HIS A 235 12.68 -39.75 -0.96
N VAL A 236 12.31 -38.66 -0.29
CA VAL A 236 13.23 -37.65 0.27
C VAL A 236 13.24 -37.61 1.80
N THR A 237 12.65 -38.61 2.47
CA THR A 237 12.58 -38.66 3.93
C THR A 237 13.94 -38.74 4.62
N SER A 238 14.98 -39.23 3.95
CA SER A 238 16.36 -39.23 4.46
C SER A 238 17.07 -37.88 4.32
N GLY A 239 16.44 -36.87 3.70
CA GLY A 239 17.04 -35.58 3.40
C GLY A 239 17.98 -35.57 2.19
N PHE A 240 18.42 -34.39 1.79
CA PHE A 240 19.30 -34.15 0.65
C PHE A 240 20.78 -34.11 1.05
N ALA A 241 21.65 -34.72 0.25
CA ALA A 241 23.09 -34.52 0.27
C ALA A 241 23.43 -33.40 -0.72
N VAL A 242 23.60 -32.17 -0.22
CA VAL A 242 23.83 -30.98 -1.06
C VAL A 242 25.26 -30.97 -1.63
N THR A 243 25.37 -30.93 -2.95
CA THR A 243 26.62 -30.64 -3.68
C THR A 243 26.49 -29.30 -4.38
N ASN A 244 26.99 -28.23 -3.74
CA ASN A 244 26.91 -26.87 -4.26
C ASN A 244 28.18 -26.46 -5.03
N ASN A 245 28.05 -26.25 -6.34
CA ASN A 245 29.07 -25.67 -7.21
C ASN A 245 28.64 -24.33 -7.83
N ALA A 246 27.54 -23.74 -7.35
CA ALA A 246 26.88 -22.60 -7.98
C ALA A 246 26.75 -21.38 -7.04
N LEU A 247 26.10 -21.58 -5.90
CA LEU A 247 25.72 -20.52 -4.96
C LEU A 247 26.90 -20.10 -4.09
N ASP A 248 26.94 -18.83 -3.71
CA ASP A 248 27.81 -18.40 -2.61
C ASP A 248 27.24 -18.80 -1.24
N ALA A 249 27.97 -18.49 -0.17
CA ALA A 249 27.61 -18.89 1.19
C ALA A 249 26.29 -18.26 1.67
N ASP A 250 26.04 -17.00 1.32
CA ASP A 250 24.83 -16.29 1.78
C ASP A 250 23.60 -16.82 1.04
N GLN A 251 23.72 -17.09 -0.27
CA GLN A 251 22.66 -17.69 -1.06
C GLN A 251 22.36 -19.14 -0.65
N LEU A 252 23.40 -19.91 -0.31
CA LEU A 252 23.22 -21.26 0.22
C LEU A 252 22.49 -21.22 1.57
N ALA A 253 22.89 -20.33 2.49
CA ALA A 253 22.21 -20.16 3.76
C ALA A 253 20.74 -19.75 3.60
N ALA A 254 20.42 -18.85 2.66
CA ALA A 254 19.04 -18.47 2.37
C ALA A 254 18.19 -19.66 1.85
N PHE A 255 18.79 -20.56 1.07
CA PHE A 255 18.14 -21.81 0.68
C PHE A 255 17.93 -22.75 1.87
N GLU A 256 18.95 -22.91 2.72
CA GLU A 256 18.90 -23.76 3.92
C GLU A 256 17.83 -23.26 4.91
N ASP A 257 17.70 -21.95 5.09
CA ASP A 257 16.64 -21.32 5.90
C ASP A 257 15.24 -21.69 5.37
N ARG A 258 15.04 -21.61 4.04
CA ARG A 258 13.76 -21.99 3.42
C ARG A 258 13.51 -23.49 3.53
N ALA A 259 14.53 -24.32 3.37
CA ALA A 259 14.42 -25.75 3.56
C ALA A 259 14.03 -26.09 5.00
N ALA A 260 14.69 -25.47 5.99
CA ALA A 260 14.38 -25.63 7.41
C ALA A 260 12.95 -25.20 7.75
N LEU A 261 12.48 -24.07 7.20
CA LEU A 261 11.10 -23.59 7.36
C LEU A 261 10.07 -24.63 6.92
N LEU A 262 10.35 -25.34 5.83
CA LEU A 262 9.49 -26.38 5.27
C LEU A 262 9.72 -27.77 5.89
N GLY A 263 10.63 -27.89 6.86
CA GLY A 263 10.97 -29.17 7.49
C GLY A 263 11.81 -30.11 6.61
N VAL A 264 12.53 -29.56 5.63
CA VAL A 264 13.36 -30.31 4.69
C VAL A 264 14.79 -30.43 5.22
N ASN A 265 15.25 -31.66 5.45
CA ASN A 265 16.62 -31.93 5.86
C ASN A 265 17.59 -31.80 4.67
N VAL A 266 18.61 -30.96 4.79
CA VAL A 266 19.68 -30.71 3.80
C VAL A 266 21.02 -31.38 4.15
N ASP A 267 21.05 -32.16 5.24
CA ASP A 267 22.17 -32.99 5.68
C ASP A 267 21.78 -34.48 5.62
N GLY A 268 21.33 -34.93 4.44
CA GLY A 268 20.84 -36.27 4.19
C GLY A 268 21.65 -37.07 3.17
N ASP A 269 21.01 -38.09 2.58
CA ASP A 269 21.65 -39.07 1.70
C ASP A 269 21.22 -38.95 0.21
N ILE A 270 20.14 -38.22 -0.10
CA ILE A 270 19.62 -38.10 -1.47
C ILE A 270 20.38 -37.02 -2.22
N ALA A 271 21.05 -37.35 -3.33
CA ALA A 271 21.84 -36.37 -4.06
C ALA A 271 21.00 -35.14 -4.47
N LEU A 272 21.51 -33.94 -4.15
CA LEU A 272 21.06 -32.66 -4.67
C LEU A 272 22.26 -31.92 -5.26
N ASN A 273 22.40 -31.94 -6.57
CA ASN A 273 23.51 -31.31 -7.27
C ASN A 273 23.10 -29.93 -7.78
N ILE A 274 23.88 -28.90 -7.46
CA ILE A 274 23.61 -27.50 -7.84
C ILE A 274 24.79 -26.99 -8.67
N ASN A 275 24.55 -26.70 -9.94
CA ASN A 275 25.60 -26.32 -10.90
C ASN A 275 25.18 -25.10 -11.74
N VAL A 276 26.15 -24.46 -12.39
CA VAL A 276 25.93 -23.40 -13.38
C VAL A 276 26.68 -23.71 -14.67
N ASP A 277 25.99 -23.54 -15.80
CA ASP A 277 26.59 -23.64 -17.14
C ASP A 277 25.76 -22.84 -18.15
N ALA A 278 26.14 -21.60 -18.39
CA ALA A 278 25.49 -20.74 -19.37
C ALA A 278 25.47 -21.33 -20.80
N THR A 279 26.42 -22.23 -21.14
CA THR A 279 26.49 -22.84 -22.48
C THR A 279 25.43 -23.92 -22.70
N ALA A 280 24.76 -24.37 -21.64
CA ALA A 280 23.66 -25.33 -21.68
C ALA A 280 22.30 -24.68 -22.04
N PHE A 281 22.27 -23.37 -22.26
CA PHE A 281 21.08 -22.57 -22.55
C PHE A 281 21.22 -21.85 -23.89
N SER A 282 20.10 -21.63 -24.58
CA SER A 282 20.08 -21.00 -25.90
C SER A 282 18.74 -20.31 -26.18
N GLY A 283 18.72 -19.31 -27.05
CA GLY A 283 17.49 -18.61 -27.41
C GLY A 283 16.90 -17.84 -26.23
N GLU A 284 15.58 -17.94 -26.04
CA GLU A 284 14.83 -17.27 -24.96
C GLU A 284 15.22 -17.78 -23.56
N GLU A 285 15.86 -18.95 -23.46
CA GLU A 285 16.34 -19.51 -22.20
C GLU A 285 17.77 -19.04 -21.84
N ALA A 286 18.46 -18.32 -22.73
CA ALA A 286 19.82 -17.80 -22.48
C ALA A 286 19.81 -16.44 -21.76
N VAL A 287 19.08 -16.37 -20.64
CA VAL A 287 18.86 -15.17 -19.84
C VAL A 287 19.16 -15.42 -18.35
N SER A 288 19.50 -14.36 -17.62
CA SER A 288 19.68 -14.42 -16.16
C SER A 288 18.44 -14.99 -15.48
N GLY A 289 18.63 -15.89 -14.51
CA GLY A 289 17.52 -16.57 -13.83
C GLY A 289 16.98 -17.82 -14.54
N ALA A 290 17.44 -18.16 -15.74
CA ALA A 290 17.04 -19.40 -16.39
C ALA A 290 17.67 -20.63 -15.71
N TYR A 291 16.93 -21.74 -15.67
CA TYR A 291 17.40 -22.98 -15.06
C TYR A 291 16.78 -24.25 -15.66
N LYS A 292 17.40 -25.38 -15.36
CA LYS A 292 16.89 -26.72 -15.59
C LYS A 292 16.85 -27.46 -14.26
N LEU A 293 15.72 -28.06 -13.92
CA LEU A 293 15.53 -28.88 -12.72
C LEU A 293 15.10 -30.29 -13.14
N ALA A 294 15.79 -31.31 -12.65
CA ALA A 294 15.42 -32.71 -12.84
C ALA A 294 15.30 -33.44 -11.50
N VAL A 295 14.13 -34.02 -11.24
CA VAL A 295 13.88 -34.93 -10.13
C VAL A 295 13.66 -36.33 -10.70
N ASN A 296 14.47 -37.29 -10.30
CA ASN A 296 14.39 -38.66 -10.78
C ASN A 296 14.84 -39.68 -9.70
N ALA A 297 14.94 -40.96 -10.06
CA ALA A 297 15.32 -42.03 -9.12
C ALA A 297 16.71 -41.85 -8.47
N ALA A 298 17.63 -41.12 -9.09
CA ALA A 298 18.99 -40.91 -8.60
C ALA A 298 19.11 -39.71 -7.64
N GLY A 299 18.12 -38.81 -7.61
CA GLY A 299 18.15 -37.58 -6.83
C GLY A 299 17.62 -36.39 -7.60
N VAL A 300 18.17 -35.21 -7.28
CA VAL A 300 17.80 -33.91 -7.83
C VAL A 300 19.01 -33.23 -8.45
N ASP A 301 18.85 -32.76 -9.68
CA ASP A 301 19.85 -31.95 -10.38
C ASP A 301 19.27 -30.57 -10.71
N VAL A 302 19.96 -29.52 -10.27
CA VAL A 302 19.67 -28.11 -10.61
C VAL A 302 20.84 -27.56 -11.40
N LEU A 303 20.56 -27.09 -12.61
CA LEU A 303 21.51 -26.40 -13.49
C LEU A 303 20.99 -25.01 -13.79
N GLY A 304 21.68 -23.97 -13.31
CA GLY A 304 21.38 -22.57 -13.65
C GLY A 304 22.15 -22.09 -14.87
N PHE A 305 21.57 -21.14 -15.61
CA PHE A 305 22.33 -20.31 -16.56
C PHE A 305 23.41 -19.51 -15.82
N ASP A 306 23.02 -18.96 -14.68
CA ASP A 306 23.85 -18.27 -13.71
C ASP A 306 23.45 -18.66 -12.27
N ARG A 307 24.05 -18.00 -11.28
CA ARG A 307 23.77 -18.28 -9.86
C ARG A 307 22.32 -17.97 -9.49
N VAL A 308 21.72 -16.95 -10.08
CA VAL A 308 20.32 -16.57 -9.86
C VAL A 308 19.40 -17.67 -10.39
N GLY A 309 19.67 -18.20 -11.58
CA GLY A 309 18.94 -19.33 -12.13
C GLY A 309 19.05 -20.59 -11.27
N ALA A 310 20.26 -20.92 -10.80
CA ALA A 310 20.44 -22.04 -9.88
C ALA A 310 19.62 -21.85 -8.58
N PHE A 311 19.57 -20.63 -8.04
CA PHE A 311 18.75 -20.31 -6.88
C PHE A 311 17.26 -20.46 -7.17
N TYR A 312 16.75 -19.97 -8.31
CA TYR A 312 15.35 -20.16 -8.70
C TYR A 312 14.98 -21.62 -8.96
N GLY A 313 15.92 -22.44 -9.44
CA GLY A 313 15.73 -23.89 -9.54
C GLY A 313 15.51 -24.56 -8.18
N LEU A 314 16.20 -24.09 -7.13
CA LEU A 314 15.95 -24.53 -5.75
C LEU A 314 14.60 -24.03 -5.22
N GLN A 315 14.19 -22.80 -5.57
CA GLN A 315 12.85 -22.32 -5.20
C GLN A 315 11.75 -23.17 -5.85
N SER A 316 11.93 -23.62 -7.10
CA SER A 316 11.03 -24.57 -7.75
C SER A 316 11.04 -25.96 -7.10
N LEU A 317 12.19 -26.43 -6.62
CA LEU A 317 12.25 -27.65 -5.80
C LEU A 317 11.42 -27.49 -4.51
N MET A 318 11.58 -26.37 -3.80
CA MET A 318 10.80 -26.06 -2.58
C MET A 318 9.31 -25.82 -2.88
N ALA A 319 8.98 -25.34 -4.08
CA ALA A 319 7.60 -25.18 -4.52
C ALA A 319 6.89 -26.53 -4.66
N LEU A 320 7.58 -27.59 -5.10
CA LEU A 320 7.00 -28.95 -5.20
C LEU A 320 6.76 -29.63 -3.85
N MET A 321 7.36 -29.15 -2.77
CA MET A 321 7.25 -29.76 -1.44
C MET A 321 6.05 -29.21 -0.67
N ASP A 322 5.39 -30.09 0.08
CA ASP A 322 4.34 -29.72 1.04
C ASP A 322 4.94 -29.47 2.43
N LYS A 323 4.29 -28.61 3.22
CA LYS A 323 4.63 -28.42 4.64
C LYS A 323 4.17 -29.67 5.41
N ASP A 324 5.07 -30.28 6.17
CA ASP A 324 4.84 -31.43 7.07
C ASP A 324 4.34 -32.75 6.44
N ASP A 325 4.10 -32.80 5.12
CA ASP A 325 3.79 -34.04 4.38
C ASP A 325 4.80 -34.28 3.25
N SER A 326 6.06 -34.52 3.62
CA SER A 326 7.22 -34.34 2.74
C SER A 326 8.13 -35.56 2.66
N GLY A 327 7.58 -36.68 2.19
CA GLY A 327 8.38 -37.83 1.82
C GLY A 327 8.62 -37.97 0.32
N MET A 328 7.84 -37.32 -0.54
CA MET A 328 7.72 -37.69 -1.95
C MET A 328 7.79 -36.48 -2.86
N LEU A 329 8.69 -36.54 -3.85
CA LEU A 329 8.70 -35.60 -4.97
C LEU A 329 8.32 -36.33 -6.25
N PRO A 330 7.44 -35.78 -7.10
CA PRO A 330 7.16 -36.38 -8.40
C PRO A 330 8.43 -36.36 -9.27
N TRP A 331 8.61 -37.38 -10.10
CA TRP A 331 9.65 -37.31 -11.12
C TRP A 331 9.27 -36.28 -12.18
N VAL A 332 10.10 -35.26 -12.33
CA VAL A 332 9.82 -34.13 -13.21
C VAL A 332 11.11 -33.62 -13.85
N ALA A 333 10.99 -33.16 -15.09
CA ALA A 333 12.02 -32.37 -15.75
C ALA A 333 11.43 -31.01 -16.10
N ILE A 334 12.12 -29.94 -15.72
CA ILE A 334 11.69 -28.55 -15.86
C ILE A 334 12.78 -27.78 -16.59
N GLU A 335 12.37 -27.00 -17.58
CA GLU A 335 13.19 -25.97 -18.24
C GLU A 335 12.44 -24.66 -18.08
N ASP A 336 13.10 -23.63 -17.57
CA ASP A 336 12.40 -22.42 -17.14
C ASP A 336 13.27 -21.17 -17.25
N ALA A 337 12.62 -20.04 -17.51
CA ALA A 337 13.22 -18.72 -17.63
C ALA A 337 12.15 -17.65 -17.38
N PRO A 338 12.52 -16.48 -16.82
CA PRO A 338 11.58 -15.39 -16.61
C PRO A 338 11.16 -14.74 -17.94
N ARG A 339 9.88 -14.35 -18.07
CA ARG A 339 9.42 -13.49 -19.18
C ARG A 339 9.93 -12.04 -19.08
N PHE A 340 10.06 -11.52 -17.86
CA PHE A 340 10.47 -10.14 -17.59
C PHE A 340 11.75 -10.10 -16.76
N GLU A 341 12.61 -9.12 -17.03
CA GLU A 341 13.78 -8.86 -16.21
C GLU A 341 13.39 -8.26 -14.84
N TYR A 342 12.39 -7.38 -14.84
CA TYR A 342 11.91 -6.68 -13.65
C TYR A 342 10.60 -7.30 -13.15
N ARG A 343 10.63 -7.88 -11.94
CA ARG A 343 9.48 -8.51 -11.29
C ARG A 343 9.38 -7.96 -9.86
N GLY A 344 8.60 -6.89 -9.72
CA GLY A 344 8.68 -5.98 -8.60
C GLY A 344 7.56 -6.10 -7.57
N VAL A 345 7.93 -5.76 -6.34
CA VAL A 345 6.99 -5.34 -5.28
C VAL A 345 7.44 -3.98 -4.80
N MET A 346 6.54 -3.02 -4.80
CA MET A 346 6.71 -1.73 -4.17
C MET A 346 6.02 -1.74 -2.80
N VAL A 347 6.71 -1.22 -1.78
CA VAL A 347 6.19 -1.10 -0.42
C VAL A 347 6.37 0.33 0.07
N ASP A 348 5.26 0.98 0.38
CA ASP A 348 5.19 2.24 1.11
C ASP A 348 5.43 2.00 2.60
N VAL A 349 6.52 2.56 3.11
CA VAL A 349 6.78 2.64 4.56
C VAL A 349 6.66 4.07 5.08
N ALA A 350 6.38 5.03 4.20
CA ALA A 350 6.31 6.46 4.49
C ALA A 350 4.97 6.85 5.12
N ARG A 351 3.84 6.43 4.55
CA ARG A 351 2.50 6.77 5.08
C ARG A 351 2.27 6.14 6.45
N ASN A 352 2.54 4.84 6.57
CA ASN A 352 2.67 4.15 7.85
C ASN A 352 3.91 3.25 7.78
N PHE A 353 4.70 3.27 8.85
CA PHE A 353 5.95 2.53 8.95
C PHE A 353 5.67 1.03 9.16
N HIS A 354 6.40 0.22 8.40
CA HIS A 354 6.43 -1.23 8.55
C HIS A 354 7.79 -1.69 9.05
N SER A 355 7.78 -2.65 9.97
CA SER A 355 9.01 -3.07 10.64
C SER A 355 10.03 -3.69 9.68
N LYS A 356 11.30 -3.70 10.11
CA LYS A 356 12.36 -4.44 9.42
C LYS A 356 11.96 -5.92 9.29
N GLU A 357 11.39 -6.50 10.34
CA GLU A 357 11.00 -7.90 10.37
C GLU A 357 9.93 -8.21 9.31
N ALA A 358 8.97 -7.31 9.08
CA ALA A 358 8.03 -7.42 7.97
C ALA A 358 8.75 -7.37 6.62
N MET A 359 9.72 -6.46 6.44
CA MET A 359 10.51 -6.39 5.19
C MET A 359 11.30 -7.67 4.93
N LEU A 360 11.95 -8.24 5.95
CA LEU A 360 12.70 -9.49 5.82
C LEU A 360 11.78 -10.66 5.41
N ARG A 361 10.60 -10.79 6.04
CA ARG A 361 9.60 -11.80 5.69
C ARG A 361 9.05 -11.63 4.28
N THR A 362 8.87 -10.39 3.83
CA THR A 362 8.46 -10.10 2.45
C THR A 362 9.53 -10.50 1.46
N ILE A 363 10.79 -10.18 1.72
CA ILE A 363 11.92 -10.60 0.89
C ILE A 363 12.00 -12.13 0.81
N ASP A 364 11.74 -12.84 1.91
CA ASP A 364 11.66 -14.32 1.91
C ASP A 364 10.58 -14.83 0.94
N GLN A 365 9.39 -14.23 0.94
CA GLN A 365 8.32 -14.66 0.04
C GLN A 365 8.57 -14.22 -1.40
N MET A 366 9.13 -13.03 -1.63
CA MET A 366 9.55 -12.58 -2.96
C MET A 366 10.52 -13.59 -3.57
N ALA A 367 11.50 -14.07 -2.79
CA ALA A 367 12.45 -15.08 -3.21
C ALA A 367 11.75 -16.40 -3.56
N ALA A 368 10.85 -16.88 -2.68
CA ALA A 368 10.08 -18.11 -2.89
C ALA A 368 9.28 -18.10 -4.19
N TYR A 369 8.77 -16.92 -4.59
CA TYR A 369 7.97 -16.74 -5.80
C TYR A 369 8.71 -16.03 -6.94
N LYS A 370 10.04 -15.98 -6.88
CA LYS A 370 10.93 -15.47 -7.95
C LYS A 370 10.75 -14.00 -8.33
N LEU A 371 10.15 -13.18 -7.47
CA LEU A 371 10.18 -11.71 -7.56
C LEU A 371 11.60 -11.24 -7.23
N ASN A 372 12.09 -10.22 -7.93
CA ASN A 372 13.51 -9.84 -7.86
C ASN A 372 13.79 -8.34 -7.68
N LYS A 373 12.76 -7.50 -7.57
CA LYS A 373 12.92 -6.06 -7.29
C LYS A 373 12.06 -5.68 -6.10
N LEU A 374 12.68 -5.25 -5.02
CA LEU A 374 12.01 -4.61 -3.89
C LEU A 374 12.17 -3.10 -4.05
N HIS A 375 11.10 -2.44 -4.49
CA HIS A 375 11.02 -0.99 -4.56
C HIS A 375 10.56 -0.49 -3.19
N LEU A 376 11.44 0.18 -2.46
CA LEU A 376 11.13 0.75 -1.15
C LEU A 376 10.84 2.23 -1.29
N HIS A 377 9.58 2.60 -1.09
CA HIS A 377 9.15 3.99 -0.98
C HIS A 377 9.40 4.47 0.44
N LEU A 378 10.57 5.10 0.62
CA LEU A 378 11.14 5.42 1.92
C LEU A 378 10.68 6.77 2.45
N THR A 379 10.11 7.62 1.60
CA THR A 379 9.77 9.00 1.97
C THR A 379 8.54 9.47 1.23
N ASP A 380 7.67 10.17 1.94
CA ASP A 380 6.52 10.87 1.37
C ASP A 380 6.21 12.13 2.23
N ASP A 381 5.01 12.68 2.12
CA ASP A 381 4.57 13.81 2.91
C ASP A 381 4.48 13.50 4.41
N GLU A 382 4.04 12.30 4.77
CA GLU A 382 3.75 11.90 6.16
C GLU A 382 4.93 11.28 6.90
N GLY A 383 6.07 11.05 6.23
CA GLY A 383 7.15 10.30 6.83
C GLY A 383 8.44 10.24 6.02
N TRP A 384 9.57 10.29 6.72
CA TRP A 384 10.90 9.99 6.21
C TRP A 384 11.50 8.81 6.98
N ARG A 385 11.86 7.73 6.28
CA ARG A 385 12.06 6.40 6.92
C ARG A 385 13.47 5.84 6.85
N LEU A 386 14.46 6.64 6.47
CA LEU A 386 15.85 6.19 6.40
C LEU A 386 16.81 7.15 7.08
N GLU A 387 17.63 6.68 8.01
CA GLU A 387 18.69 7.49 8.62
C GLU A 387 19.70 7.98 7.56
N ILE A 388 19.89 9.30 7.43
CA ILE A 388 20.90 9.90 6.55
C ILE A 388 22.00 10.59 7.37
N PRO A 389 23.24 10.03 7.42
CA PRO A 389 24.34 10.64 8.13
C PRO A 389 24.60 12.09 7.71
N GLY A 390 24.51 13.03 8.67
CA GLY A 390 24.70 14.47 8.45
C GLY A 390 23.40 15.28 8.28
N LEU A 391 22.27 14.61 8.06
CA LEU A 391 20.93 15.18 8.01
C LEU A 391 20.02 14.51 9.07
N PRO A 392 20.37 14.59 10.38
CA PRO A 392 19.63 13.90 11.42
C PRO A 392 18.18 14.39 11.54
N GLU A 393 17.89 15.64 11.16
CA GLU A 393 16.55 16.21 11.23
C GLU A 393 15.51 15.42 10.40
N LEU A 394 15.95 14.72 9.34
CA LEU A 394 15.07 13.86 8.54
C LEU A 394 14.45 12.73 9.36
N THR A 395 15.16 12.21 10.36
CA THR A 395 14.66 11.17 11.26
C THR A 395 14.35 11.66 12.67
N GLU A 396 14.93 12.78 13.12
CA GLU A 396 14.58 13.42 14.40
C GLU A 396 13.21 14.15 14.32
N VAL A 397 12.79 14.59 13.13
CA VAL A 397 11.49 15.26 12.89
C VAL A 397 10.66 14.48 11.88
N GLY A 398 11.21 14.23 10.69
CA GLY A 398 10.47 13.65 9.56
C GLY A 398 10.01 12.21 9.77
N ALA A 399 10.59 11.46 10.70
CA ALA A 399 10.19 10.08 10.97
C ALA A 399 9.07 9.96 12.01
N ASP A 400 8.74 11.02 12.74
CA ASP A 400 7.82 10.96 13.87
C ASP A 400 6.60 11.86 13.64
N ARG A 401 5.42 11.39 14.06
CA ARG A 401 4.18 12.15 14.03
C ARG A 401 3.64 12.38 15.43
N CYS A 402 3.39 13.64 15.78
CA CYS A 402 2.86 14.02 17.08
C CYS A 402 2.15 15.37 17.02
N HIS A 403 1.37 15.69 18.06
CA HIS A 403 0.69 16.98 18.13
C HIS A 403 1.66 18.12 18.47
N ASP A 404 2.37 18.61 17.45
CA ASP A 404 3.22 19.80 17.46
C ASP A 404 2.82 20.73 16.31
N LEU A 405 2.01 21.75 16.60
CA LEU A 405 1.56 22.72 15.59
C LEU A 405 2.71 23.54 14.97
N SER A 406 3.90 23.54 15.58
CA SER A 406 5.08 24.21 15.02
C SER A 406 5.88 23.32 14.07
N GLU A 407 5.66 22.00 14.13
CA GLU A 407 6.40 20.97 13.40
C GLU A 407 7.93 21.09 13.53
N THR A 408 8.40 21.46 14.73
CA THR A 408 9.84 21.56 15.02
C THR A 408 10.40 20.30 15.66
N SER A 409 9.53 19.46 16.21
CA SER A 409 9.90 18.21 16.88
C SER A 409 9.35 16.94 16.21
N CYS A 410 8.28 17.06 15.43
CA CYS A 410 7.65 15.97 14.69
C CYS A 410 6.80 16.56 13.55
N LEU A 411 6.40 15.75 12.59
CA LEU A 411 5.34 16.13 11.65
C LEU A 411 3.97 16.12 12.35
N LEU A 412 3.00 16.87 11.82
CA LEU A 412 1.62 16.79 12.31
C LEU A 412 1.05 15.36 12.20
N PRO A 413 0.13 14.97 13.10
CA PRO A 413 -0.52 13.66 13.03
C PRO A 413 -1.29 13.51 11.73
N GLN A 414 -1.21 12.32 11.13
CA GLN A 414 -1.91 11.94 9.90
C GLN A 414 -2.41 10.50 10.04
N LEU A 415 -3.45 10.13 9.28
CA LEU A 415 -3.91 8.77 9.06
C LEU A 415 -4.33 8.02 10.33
N GLY A 416 -4.91 8.73 11.31
CA GLY A 416 -5.34 8.12 12.56
C GLY A 416 -4.19 7.61 13.42
N SER A 417 -3.02 8.27 13.38
CA SER A 417 -1.85 7.94 14.20
C SER A 417 -1.99 8.35 15.67
N GLY A 418 -2.94 9.24 15.99
CA GLY A 418 -3.09 9.81 17.33
C GLY A 418 -2.04 10.89 17.63
N PRO A 419 -2.07 11.51 18.83
CA PRO A 419 -1.31 12.72 19.11
C PRO A 419 0.14 12.49 19.58
N THR A 420 0.55 11.25 19.81
CA THR A 420 1.87 10.88 20.37
C THR A 420 2.65 10.02 19.40
N THR A 421 3.98 9.95 19.50
CA THR A 421 4.84 9.15 18.60
C THR A 421 4.79 7.63 18.81
N GLU A 422 4.08 7.13 19.82
CA GLU A 422 3.87 5.69 20.05
C GLU A 422 2.81 5.11 19.10
N ASN A 423 3.10 5.13 17.79
CA ASN A 423 2.20 4.69 16.73
C ASN A 423 2.98 4.16 15.52
N PHE A 424 2.30 3.42 14.63
CA PHE A 424 2.92 2.94 13.38
C PHE A 424 3.06 4.02 12.31
N GLY A 425 2.53 5.22 12.51
CA GLY A 425 2.86 6.38 11.71
C GLY A 425 4.25 6.95 11.96
N SER A 426 4.95 6.46 12.99
CA SER A 426 6.26 6.93 13.43
C SER A 426 7.30 5.81 13.31
N GLY A 427 8.57 6.19 13.23
CA GLY A 427 9.70 5.27 13.09
C GLY A 427 10.41 5.34 11.74
N PHE A 428 11.60 4.74 11.70
CA PHE A 428 12.50 4.72 10.55
C PHE A 428 13.47 3.53 10.63
N PHE A 429 14.08 3.18 9.50
CA PHE A 429 15.21 2.27 9.46
C PHE A 429 16.51 3.02 9.81
N SER A 430 17.20 2.55 10.85
CA SER A 430 18.58 2.97 11.06
C SER A 430 19.46 2.53 9.89
N LYS A 431 20.64 3.12 9.74
CA LYS A 431 21.63 2.66 8.76
C LYS A 431 21.90 1.15 8.92
N ALA A 432 21.93 0.65 10.15
CA ALA A 432 22.16 -0.77 10.43
C ALA A 432 21.00 -1.65 9.95
N ASP A 433 19.76 -1.23 10.19
CA ASP A 433 18.56 -1.93 9.73
C ASP A 433 18.50 -1.98 8.21
N TYR A 434 18.74 -0.85 7.54
CA TYR A 434 18.76 -0.80 6.09
C TYR A 434 19.85 -1.68 5.49
N MET A 435 21.06 -1.69 6.06
CA MET A 435 22.12 -2.61 5.64
C MET A 435 21.75 -4.09 5.83
N GLU A 436 20.99 -4.42 6.86
CA GLU A 436 20.48 -5.79 7.08
C GLU A 436 19.47 -6.17 5.99
N ILE A 437 18.51 -5.29 5.69
CA ILE A 437 17.56 -5.46 4.58
C ILE A 437 18.29 -5.70 3.26
N LEU A 438 19.30 -4.88 2.95
CA LEU A 438 20.10 -5.01 1.72
C LEU A 438 20.84 -6.35 1.63
N ARG A 439 21.49 -6.79 2.73
CA ARG A 439 22.20 -8.08 2.75
C ARG A 439 21.22 -9.25 2.61
N HIS A 440 20.07 -9.18 3.29
CA HIS A 440 19.04 -10.21 3.22
C HIS A 440 18.42 -10.34 1.82
N ALA A 441 18.14 -9.20 1.16
CA ALA A 441 17.68 -9.14 -0.21
C ALA A 441 18.72 -9.69 -1.20
N LYS A 442 19.98 -9.27 -1.06
CA LYS A 442 21.08 -9.76 -1.91
C LYS A 442 21.24 -11.27 -1.83
N ALA A 443 21.21 -11.86 -0.63
CA ALA A 443 21.30 -13.30 -0.42
C ALA A 443 20.17 -14.08 -1.15
N ARG A 444 19.08 -13.40 -1.50
CA ARG A 444 17.92 -13.95 -2.19
C ARG A 444 17.80 -13.52 -3.65
N GLY A 445 18.82 -12.84 -4.19
CA GLY A 445 18.83 -12.37 -5.57
C GLY A 445 17.81 -11.25 -5.85
N ILE A 446 17.46 -10.47 -4.83
CA ILE A 446 16.52 -9.35 -4.93
C ILE A 446 17.31 -8.04 -4.94
N GLU A 447 17.06 -7.20 -5.93
CA GLU A 447 17.52 -5.79 -5.98
C GLU A 447 16.63 -4.94 -5.06
N VAL A 448 17.21 -4.05 -4.27
CA VAL A 448 16.49 -3.03 -3.49
C VAL A 448 16.64 -1.71 -4.23
N ILE A 449 15.53 -1.11 -4.59
CA ILE A 449 15.43 0.16 -5.31
C ILE A 449 14.88 1.18 -4.31
N PRO A 450 15.71 2.10 -3.79
CA PRO A 450 15.24 3.17 -2.93
C PRO A 450 14.52 4.22 -3.76
N GLU A 451 13.33 4.59 -3.31
CA GLU A 451 12.61 5.78 -3.75
C GLU A 451 12.65 6.84 -2.66
N ILE A 452 13.12 8.02 -3.07
CA ILE A 452 12.99 9.26 -2.32
C ILE A 452 12.17 10.19 -3.21
N ASP A 453 10.88 10.33 -2.91
CA ASP A 453 9.95 11.02 -3.79
C ASP A 453 10.22 12.53 -3.85
N MET A 454 10.10 13.10 -5.05
CA MET A 454 10.28 14.52 -5.36
C MET A 454 9.83 14.85 -6.80
N PRO A 455 9.43 16.09 -7.14
CA PRO A 455 9.40 17.25 -6.27
C PRO A 455 8.15 17.37 -5.41
N ALA A 456 7.06 16.63 -5.67
CA ALA A 456 5.93 16.55 -4.75
C ALA A 456 6.19 15.44 -3.71
N HIS A 457 5.20 15.11 -2.86
CA HIS A 457 5.33 14.02 -1.90
C HIS A 457 6.56 14.15 -1.00
N SER A 458 6.94 15.39 -0.68
CA SER A 458 8.23 15.70 -0.04
C SER A 458 8.07 16.45 1.27
N ARG A 459 6.86 16.56 1.84
CA ARG A 459 6.61 17.37 3.04
C ARG A 459 7.48 16.95 4.22
N ALA A 460 7.70 15.65 4.44
CA ALA A 460 8.58 15.19 5.51
C ALA A 460 10.00 15.75 5.37
N ALA A 461 10.55 15.75 4.14
CA ALA A 461 11.87 16.31 3.86
C ALA A 461 11.88 17.84 4.02
N VAL A 462 10.90 18.53 3.44
CA VAL A 462 10.81 20.01 3.48
C VAL A 462 10.68 20.51 4.92
N VAL A 463 9.76 19.95 5.71
CA VAL A 463 9.55 20.34 7.12
C VAL A 463 10.81 20.05 7.95
N SER A 464 11.43 18.89 7.77
CA SER A 464 12.69 18.54 8.46
C SER A 464 13.82 19.53 8.14
N MET A 465 13.94 19.94 6.87
CA MET A 465 14.96 20.91 6.46
C MET A 465 14.63 22.34 6.91
N GLU A 466 13.36 22.70 7.10
CA GLU A 466 12.99 23.97 7.76
C GLU A 466 13.29 23.97 9.27
N ALA A 467 13.09 22.83 9.96
CA ALA A 467 13.52 22.66 11.35
C ALA A 467 15.05 22.76 11.47
N ARG A 468 15.78 22.14 10.54
CA ARG A 468 17.24 22.27 10.42
C ARG A 468 17.66 23.73 10.21
N TYR A 469 17.02 24.43 9.27
CA TYR A 469 17.30 25.83 9.00
C TYR A 469 17.14 26.67 10.27
N THR A 470 16.02 26.53 10.96
CA THR A 470 15.72 27.27 12.20
C THR A 470 16.79 27.02 13.27
N LYS A 471 17.11 25.75 13.54
CA LYS A 471 18.13 25.34 14.52
C LYS A 471 19.49 25.98 14.28
N TYR A 472 19.99 26.02 13.05
CA TYR A 472 21.31 26.59 12.75
C TYR A 472 21.27 28.11 12.57
N ALA A 473 20.17 28.68 12.09
CA ALA A 473 19.99 30.13 12.00
C ALA A 473 19.99 30.77 13.41
N GLU A 474 19.33 30.15 14.39
CA GLU A 474 19.35 30.60 15.79
C GLU A 474 20.73 30.49 16.43
N GLN A 475 21.56 29.56 15.96
CA GLN A 475 22.97 29.42 16.36
C GLN A 475 23.90 30.41 15.62
N GLY A 476 23.38 31.16 14.64
CA GLY A 476 24.14 32.11 13.83
C GLY A 476 24.93 31.49 12.67
N ASP A 477 24.71 30.21 12.35
CA ASP A 477 25.35 29.50 11.24
C ASP A 477 24.42 29.42 10.02
N LEU A 478 24.23 30.56 9.35
CA LEU A 478 23.35 30.67 8.18
C LEU A 478 23.83 29.85 6.99
N ALA A 479 25.15 29.63 6.84
CA ALA A 479 25.68 28.83 5.75
C ALA A 479 25.19 27.38 5.86
N LYS A 480 25.27 26.81 7.08
CA LYS A 480 24.77 25.47 7.36
C LYS A 480 23.25 25.37 7.36
N ALA A 481 22.56 26.45 7.76
CA ALA A 481 21.11 26.52 7.73
C ALA A 481 20.55 26.45 6.30
N GLU A 482 21.18 27.17 5.35
CA GLU A 482 20.72 27.26 3.95
C GLU A 482 21.20 26.11 3.06
N GLU A 483 22.24 25.37 3.48
CA GLU A 483 22.93 24.35 2.67
C GLU A 483 21.99 23.34 1.99
N PHE A 484 20.95 22.91 2.72
CA PHE A 484 20.00 21.88 2.32
C PHE A 484 18.53 22.34 2.40
N ARG A 485 18.29 23.66 2.40
CA ARG A 485 16.93 24.20 2.48
C ARG A 485 16.15 23.90 1.20
N LEU A 486 14.92 23.41 1.32
CA LEU A 486 14.16 22.83 0.19
C LEU A 486 13.03 23.73 -0.33
N MET A 487 12.71 24.80 0.39
CA MET A 487 11.65 25.73 0.02
C MET A 487 12.20 27.15 -0.12
N ASP A 488 11.71 27.88 -1.11
CA ASP A 488 11.99 29.32 -1.25
C ASP A 488 11.15 30.08 -0.22
N PRO A 489 11.76 30.80 0.75
CA PRO A 489 11.02 31.51 1.78
C PRO A 489 10.15 32.65 1.24
N LEU A 490 10.34 33.07 -0.02
CA LEU A 490 9.54 34.08 -0.69
C LEU A 490 8.42 33.49 -1.56
N ASP A 491 8.33 32.17 -1.70
CA ASP A 491 7.25 31.53 -2.44
C ASP A 491 5.93 31.67 -1.66
N THR A 492 4.92 32.29 -2.26
CA THR A 492 3.57 32.42 -1.70
C THR A 492 2.51 31.69 -2.51
N SER A 493 2.90 30.66 -3.28
CA SER A 493 1.97 29.91 -4.15
C SER A 493 0.90 29.25 -3.30
N ASN A 494 -0.36 29.46 -3.66
CA ASN A 494 -1.48 28.74 -3.06
C ASN A 494 -1.77 27.47 -3.87
N VAL A 495 -1.50 26.32 -3.26
CA VAL A 495 -1.62 25.01 -3.88
C VAL A 495 -2.23 24.00 -2.91
N THR A 496 -2.98 23.05 -3.45
CA THR A 496 -3.45 21.87 -2.71
C THR A 496 -2.99 20.61 -3.45
N THR A 497 -2.28 19.72 -2.76
CA THR A 497 -1.88 18.42 -3.31
C THR A 497 -3.04 17.42 -3.29
N VAL A 498 -2.83 16.23 -3.84
CA VAL A 498 -3.85 15.17 -3.89
C VAL A 498 -4.29 14.74 -2.48
N GLN A 499 -3.35 14.69 -1.54
CA GLN A 499 -3.56 14.36 -0.13
C GLN A 499 -3.86 15.61 0.72
N LEU A 500 -4.18 16.74 0.09
CA LEU A 500 -4.60 17.98 0.74
C LEU A 500 -3.49 18.69 1.54
N TYR A 501 -2.23 18.55 1.13
CA TYR A 501 -1.13 19.35 1.66
C TYR A 501 -0.98 20.68 0.92
N ASP A 502 -0.30 21.61 1.57
CA ASP A 502 0.06 22.91 1.01
C ASP A 502 1.40 22.84 0.24
N LYS A 503 1.93 24.00 -0.15
CA LYS A 503 3.22 24.13 -0.88
C LYS A 503 4.42 23.46 -0.18
N ARG A 504 4.35 23.17 1.12
CA ARG A 504 5.41 22.46 1.87
C ARG A 504 5.53 21.00 1.46
N SER A 505 4.56 20.44 0.74
CA SER A 505 4.70 19.12 0.08
C SER A 505 5.67 19.12 -1.10
N PHE A 506 6.17 20.31 -1.51
CA PHE A 506 7.03 20.43 -2.67
C PHE A 506 8.47 20.81 -2.34
N ILE A 507 9.45 20.03 -2.82
CA ILE A 507 10.83 20.48 -2.98
C ILE A 507 10.87 21.47 -4.15
N ASN A 508 11.42 22.65 -3.90
CA ASN A 508 11.57 23.67 -4.93
C ASN A 508 12.65 23.23 -5.96
N PRO A 509 12.27 22.98 -7.22
CA PRO A 509 13.17 22.38 -8.22
C PRO A 509 14.21 23.37 -8.78
N CYS A 510 14.08 24.65 -8.44
CA CYS A 510 14.86 25.75 -9.00
C CYS A 510 16.03 26.17 -8.09
N MET A 511 16.09 25.66 -6.86
CA MET A 511 17.13 25.99 -5.88
C MET A 511 18.34 25.05 -6.02
N ASP A 512 19.54 25.59 -5.78
CA ASP A 512 20.77 24.78 -5.75
C ASP A 512 20.87 23.95 -4.46
N SER A 513 20.34 24.45 -3.35
CA SER A 513 20.24 23.70 -2.08
C SER A 513 19.41 22.43 -2.21
N SER A 514 18.36 22.43 -3.04
CA SER A 514 17.60 21.22 -3.38
C SER A 514 18.47 20.17 -4.07
N VAL A 515 19.34 20.58 -5.01
CA VAL A 515 20.29 19.65 -5.66
C VAL A 515 21.37 19.18 -4.69
N ASN A 516 21.87 20.05 -3.81
CA ASN A 516 22.82 19.66 -2.76
C ASN A 516 22.22 18.62 -1.82
N PHE A 517 20.95 18.78 -1.44
CA PHE A 517 20.22 17.81 -0.62
C PHE A 517 20.13 16.46 -1.33
N VAL A 518 19.69 16.44 -2.59
CA VAL A 518 19.60 15.22 -3.39
C VAL A 518 20.95 14.53 -3.52
N ASP A 519 22.02 15.27 -3.84
CA ASP A 519 23.38 14.75 -3.93
C ASP A 519 23.85 14.13 -2.60
N LYS A 520 23.56 14.81 -1.48
CA LYS A 520 23.89 14.30 -0.14
C LYS A 520 23.16 12.99 0.16
N VAL A 521 21.85 12.92 -0.11
CA VAL A 521 21.06 11.70 0.15
C VAL A 521 21.56 10.55 -0.72
N ILE A 522 21.73 10.76 -2.04
CA ILE A 522 22.25 9.73 -2.96
C ILE A 522 23.63 9.26 -2.51
N THR A 523 24.51 10.18 -2.09
CA THR A 523 25.86 9.85 -1.58
C THR A 523 25.79 8.84 -0.43
N GLU A 524 24.95 9.12 0.57
CA GLU A 524 24.83 8.25 1.75
C GLU A 524 24.16 6.92 1.44
N VAL A 525 23.09 6.92 0.64
CA VAL A 525 22.38 5.69 0.24
C VAL A 525 23.29 4.79 -0.60
N LYS A 526 24.02 5.35 -1.58
CA LYS A 526 25.04 4.62 -2.36
C LYS A 526 26.11 4.02 -1.45
N ALA A 527 26.56 4.75 -0.42
CA ALA A 527 27.53 4.25 0.53
C ALA A 527 27.00 3.06 1.35
N MET A 528 25.74 3.10 1.79
CA MET A 528 25.09 1.97 2.48
C MET A 528 25.00 0.73 1.58
N HIS A 529 24.59 0.92 0.33
CA HIS A 529 24.56 -0.13 -0.70
C HIS A 529 25.93 -0.76 -0.93
N ALA A 530 26.97 0.06 -1.09
CA ALA A 530 28.35 -0.41 -1.24
C ALA A 530 28.83 -1.19 0.00
N GLU A 531 28.53 -0.72 1.21
CA GLU A 531 28.88 -1.36 2.48
C GLU A 531 28.13 -2.69 2.71
N ALA A 532 26.89 -2.80 2.22
CA ALA A 532 26.13 -4.05 2.19
C ALA A 532 26.63 -5.03 1.10
N GLY A 533 27.54 -4.59 0.22
CA GLY A 533 28.02 -5.37 -0.91
C GLY A 533 26.97 -5.56 -2.00
N MET A 534 26.00 -4.64 -2.09
CA MET A 534 24.90 -4.62 -3.03
C MET A 534 24.89 -3.25 -3.73
N PRO A 535 25.78 -3.01 -4.71
CA PRO A 535 25.90 -1.71 -5.36
C PRO A 535 24.55 -1.19 -5.84
N LEU A 536 24.29 0.10 -5.62
CA LEU A 536 23.06 0.75 -6.04
C LEU A 536 23.02 0.86 -7.56
N THR A 537 22.08 0.18 -8.18
CA THR A 537 21.94 0.12 -9.65
C THR A 537 20.79 0.96 -10.19
N THR A 538 19.80 1.30 -9.36
CA THR A 538 18.62 2.05 -9.77
C THR A 538 18.28 3.07 -8.69
N TRP A 539 18.14 4.34 -9.09
CA TRP A 539 17.59 5.39 -8.23
C TRP A 539 16.17 5.71 -8.66
N HIS A 540 15.21 5.61 -7.73
CA HIS A 540 13.84 6.01 -7.99
C HIS A 540 13.61 7.43 -7.47
N PHE A 541 13.23 8.32 -8.38
CA PHE A 541 13.01 9.74 -8.13
C PHE A 541 11.60 10.05 -7.62
N GLY A 542 10.67 9.09 -7.77
CA GLY A 542 9.25 9.33 -7.57
C GLY A 542 8.70 10.18 -8.70
N GLY A 543 8.24 11.39 -8.40
CA GLY A 543 7.88 12.39 -9.40
C GLY A 543 6.41 12.39 -9.78
N ASP A 544 5.57 11.67 -9.06
CA ASP A 544 4.14 11.69 -9.25
C ASP A 544 3.49 12.98 -8.72
N GLU A 545 2.35 13.30 -9.32
CA GLU A 545 1.32 14.19 -8.81
C GLU A 545 1.75 15.63 -8.47
N ALA A 546 2.84 16.13 -9.06
CA ALA A 546 3.30 17.50 -8.89
C ALA A 546 2.39 18.56 -9.57
N LYS A 547 1.17 18.75 -9.02
CA LYS A 547 0.09 19.60 -9.52
C LYS A 547 -0.72 20.21 -8.37
N ASN A 548 -1.52 21.24 -8.67
CA ASN A 548 -2.55 21.74 -7.75
C ASN A 548 -3.90 21.12 -8.16
N ILE A 549 -4.51 20.31 -7.30
CA ILE A 549 -5.77 19.63 -7.62
C ILE A 549 -6.95 20.59 -7.79
N LYS A 550 -6.89 21.79 -7.21
CA LYS A 550 -7.94 22.81 -7.40
C LYS A 550 -7.99 23.35 -8.84
N LEU A 551 -6.98 23.05 -9.67
CA LEU A 551 -6.97 23.36 -11.10
C LEU A 551 -7.46 22.19 -11.98
N ASN A 552 -7.93 21.09 -11.37
CA ASN A 552 -8.44 19.93 -12.09
C ASN A 552 -9.75 20.23 -12.84
N ALA A 553 -10.07 19.36 -13.79
CA ALA A 553 -11.24 19.49 -14.65
C ALA A 553 -12.59 19.41 -13.90
N GLY A 554 -12.62 18.84 -12.68
CA GLY A 554 -13.82 18.72 -11.85
C GLY A 554 -14.28 20.01 -11.18
N PHE A 555 -13.48 21.08 -11.27
CA PHE A 555 -13.80 22.41 -10.74
C PHE A 555 -14.11 23.42 -11.86
N GLN A 556 -14.76 24.52 -11.46
CA GLN A 556 -14.95 25.74 -12.26
C GLN A 556 -14.87 26.99 -11.39
N ASP A 557 -14.60 28.13 -12.02
CA ASP A 557 -14.60 29.42 -11.33
C ASP A 557 -16.03 29.81 -10.88
N VAL A 558 -16.16 30.36 -9.68
CA VAL A 558 -17.42 30.92 -9.16
C VAL A 558 -18.06 31.97 -10.07
N ASN A 559 -17.26 32.64 -10.93
CA ASN A 559 -17.73 33.63 -11.91
C ASN A 559 -17.79 33.07 -13.33
N ALA A 560 -17.79 31.74 -13.52
CA ALA A 560 -17.93 31.13 -14.84
C ALA A 560 -19.19 31.67 -15.54
N ALA A 561 -19.03 32.16 -16.77
CA ALA A 561 -20.13 32.77 -17.53
C ALA A 561 -21.23 31.76 -17.88
N GLU A 562 -20.84 30.49 -18.09
CA GLU A 562 -21.72 29.35 -18.34
C GLU A 562 -21.37 28.22 -17.35
N PRO A 563 -21.87 28.28 -16.11
CA PRO A 563 -21.55 27.27 -15.11
C PRO A 563 -22.16 25.92 -15.49
N VAL A 564 -21.39 24.84 -15.28
CA VAL A 564 -21.78 23.47 -15.60
C VAL A 564 -22.14 22.73 -14.32
N SER A 565 -23.29 22.07 -14.27
CA SER A 565 -23.87 21.53 -13.03
C SER A 565 -23.08 20.38 -12.38
N TRP A 566 -22.20 19.72 -13.13
CA TRP A 566 -21.39 18.62 -12.63
C TRP A 566 -20.01 19.06 -12.12
N LYS A 567 -19.74 20.37 -11.98
CA LYS A 567 -18.47 20.91 -11.46
C LYS A 567 -18.66 21.66 -10.15
N GLY A 568 -17.68 21.54 -9.25
CA GLY A 568 -17.60 22.33 -8.02
C GLY A 568 -17.23 23.79 -8.29
N ASN A 569 -17.94 24.72 -7.65
CA ASN A 569 -17.67 26.16 -7.73
C ASN A 569 -16.59 26.57 -6.71
N ILE A 570 -15.45 27.05 -7.20
CA ILE A 570 -14.37 27.61 -6.36
C ILE A 570 -13.81 28.91 -6.95
N ASP A 571 -13.11 29.70 -6.13
CA ASP A 571 -12.47 30.94 -6.60
C ASP A 571 -11.10 30.62 -7.21
N LEU A 572 -11.08 30.29 -8.50
CA LEU A 572 -9.85 29.89 -9.20
C LEU A 572 -8.82 31.03 -9.29
N SER A 573 -9.22 32.28 -9.04
CA SER A 573 -8.29 33.42 -9.02
C SER A 573 -7.31 33.38 -7.85
N LYS A 574 -7.60 32.57 -6.81
CA LYS A 574 -6.73 32.32 -5.66
C LYS A 574 -5.80 31.13 -5.86
N GLU A 575 -6.00 30.33 -6.89
CA GLU A 575 -5.28 29.07 -7.08
C GLU A 575 -4.08 29.26 -8.01
N ASP A 576 -2.92 28.76 -7.58
CA ASP A 576 -1.67 28.83 -8.33
C ASP A 576 -1.26 27.44 -8.82
N LYS A 577 -0.44 27.40 -9.88
CA LYS A 577 0.38 26.20 -10.16
C LYS A 577 1.50 26.11 -9.12
N PRO A 578 2.03 24.91 -8.82
CA PRO A 578 3.23 24.77 -8.00
C PRO A 578 4.35 25.74 -8.45
N PHE A 579 4.96 26.41 -7.47
CA PHE A 579 6.05 27.37 -7.64
C PHE A 579 5.71 28.67 -8.41
N ALA A 580 4.44 28.94 -8.75
CA ALA A 580 4.06 30.12 -9.54
C ALA A 580 4.49 31.45 -8.92
N LYS A 581 4.60 31.51 -7.59
CA LYS A 581 5.00 32.70 -6.82
C LYS A 581 6.43 32.62 -6.28
N SER A 582 7.19 31.56 -6.58
CA SER A 582 8.62 31.43 -6.23
C SER A 582 9.48 32.34 -7.12
N PRO A 583 10.16 33.37 -6.57
CA PRO A 583 11.03 34.24 -7.38
C PRO A 583 12.17 33.48 -8.06
N VAL A 584 12.71 32.44 -7.42
CA VAL A 584 13.79 31.63 -8.01
C VAL A 584 13.27 30.85 -9.23
N CYS A 585 12.06 30.30 -9.17
CA CYS A 585 11.47 29.60 -10.31
C CYS A 585 10.99 30.53 -11.43
N GLN A 586 10.44 31.70 -11.08
CA GLN A 586 10.12 32.73 -12.07
C GLN A 586 11.36 33.15 -12.86
N LYS A 587 12.51 33.29 -12.18
CA LYS A 587 13.79 33.58 -12.83
C LYS A 587 14.22 32.44 -13.75
N ALA A 588 14.16 31.18 -13.30
CA ALA A 588 14.51 30.03 -14.13
C ALA A 588 13.71 29.96 -15.43
N ILE A 589 12.39 30.22 -15.37
CA ILE A 589 11.52 30.29 -16.56
C ILE A 589 11.89 31.49 -17.45
N ALA A 590 12.12 32.67 -16.87
CA ALA A 590 12.50 33.86 -17.62
C ALA A 590 13.85 33.71 -18.35
N GLU A 591 14.76 32.90 -17.81
CA GLU A 591 16.06 32.55 -18.42
C GLU A 591 15.95 31.42 -19.45
N GLY A 592 14.76 30.83 -19.64
CA GLY A 592 14.50 29.76 -20.61
C GLY A 592 15.01 28.39 -20.16
N VAL A 593 15.25 28.20 -18.86
CA VAL A 593 15.71 26.91 -18.29
C VAL A 593 14.58 25.88 -18.27
N ALA A 594 13.34 26.32 -18.02
CA ALA A 594 12.12 25.53 -18.15
C ALA A 594 11.07 26.36 -18.92
N GLU A 595 10.18 25.69 -19.68
CA GLU A 595 9.20 26.38 -20.54
C GLU A 595 8.11 27.10 -19.74
N ASP A 596 7.55 26.42 -18.74
CA ASP A 596 6.59 26.98 -17.80
C ASP A 596 6.61 26.23 -16.45
N PHE A 597 5.75 26.62 -15.51
CA PHE A 597 5.66 25.97 -14.20
C PHE A 597 5.27 24.49 -14.26
N GLY A 598 4.52 24.06 -15.28
CA GLY A 598 4.15 22.66 -15.46
C GLY A 598 5.32 21.78 -15.93
N HIS A 599 6.35 22.38 -16.54
CA HIS A 599 7.56 21.68 -16.98
C HIS A 599 8.61 21.54 -15.88
N LEU A 600 8.46 22.25 -14.75
CA LEU A 600 9.43 22.22 -13.64
C LEU A 600 9.67 20.82 -13.04
N PRO A 601 8.67 19.92 -12.90
CA PRO A 601 8.91 18.55 -12.42
C PRO A 601 9.83 17.75 -13.35
N SER A 602 9.56 17.74 -14.65
CA SER A 602 10.42 17.03 -15.63
C SER A 602 11.80 17.66 -15.72
N TYR A 603 11.91 18.99 -15.67
CA TYR A 603 13.20 19.67 -15.55
C TYR A 603 13.98 19.23 -14.31
N PHE A 604 13.31 19.07 -13.16
CA PHE A 604 13.96 18.61 -11.94
C PHE A 604 14.42 17.16 -12.06
N ALA A 605 13.60 16.27 -12.63
CA ALA A 605 13.98 14.90 -12.90
C ALA A 605 15.25 14.82 -13.78
N GLU A 606 15.31 15.63 -14.85
CA GLU A 606 16.49 15.74 -15.71
C GLU A 606 17.71 16.23 -14.91
N ARG A 607 17.57 17.23 -14.00
CA ARG A 607 18.67 17.66 -13.12
C ARG A 607 19.13 16.54 -12.19
N VAL A 608 18.21 15.84 -11.54
CA VAL A 608 18.55 14.77 -10.58
C VAL A 608 19.20 13.59 -11.30
N SER A 609 18.80 13.27 -12.53
CA SER A 609 19.46 12.22 -13.32
C SER A 609 20.96 12.48 -13.56
N LYS A 610 21.38 13.75 -13.61
CA LYS A 610 22.80 14.13 -13.69
C LYS A 610 23.55 13.84 -12.40
N VAL A 611 22.90 14.05 -11.26
CA VAL A 611 23.44 13.68 -9.95
C VAL A 611 23.57 12.16 -9.86
N VAL A 612 22.52 11.43 -10.23
CA VAL A 612 22.51 9.95 -10.28
C VAL A 612 23.65 9.42 -11.16
N THR A 613 23.86 10.02 -12.34
CA THR A 613 24.96 9.67 -13.26
C THR A 613 26.34 10.02 -12.68
N ALA A 614 26.49 11.17 -12.01
CA ALA A 614 27.73 11.54 -11.33
C ALA A 614 28.07 10.58 -10.17
N HIS A 615 27.08 9.85 -9.67
CA HIS A 615 27.22 8.76 -8.72
C HIS A 615 27.32 7.38 -9.38
N ASP A 616 27.61 7.28 -10.68
CA ASP A 616 27.79 6.00 -11.39
C ASP A 616 26.60 5.02 -11.23
N ILE A 617 25.38 5.53 -11.02
CA ILE A 617 24.16 4.73 -10.93
C ILE A 617 23.56 4.65 -12.34
N PRO A 618 23.47 3.45 -12.95
CA PRO A 618 23.15 3.33 -14.38
C PRO A 618 21.67 3.54 -14.71
N ASN A 619 20.75 3.37 -13.76
CA ASN A 619 19.31 3.43 -14.04
C ASN A 619 18.63 4.54 -13.23
N PHE A 620 17.84 5.36 -13.93
CA PHE A 620 16.92 6.33 -13.34
C PHE A 620 15.48 5.81 -13.48
N GLN A 621 14.69 5.84 -12.41
CA GLN A 621 13.30 5.39 -12.43
C GLN A 621 12.38 6.45 -11.81
N ALA A 622 11.15 6.56 -12.30
CA ALA A 622 10.15 7.50 -11.81
C ALA A 622 8.74 7.01 -12.12
N TRP A 623 7.73 7.57 -11.43
CA TRP A 623 6.35 7.52 -11.90
C TRP A 623 6.23 8.33 -13.20
N GLN A 624 5.45 7.84 -14.18
CA GLN A 624 5.54 8.38 -15.56
C GLN A 624 5.24 9.88 -15.64
N ASP A 625 4.32 10.38 -14.84
CA ASP A 625 3.85 11.77 -14.92
C ASP A 625 4.92 12.81 -14.54
N GLY A 626 5.92 12.43 -13.73
CA GLY A 626 7.09 13.26 -13.45
C GLY A 626 7.95 13.52 -14.70
N LEU A 627 7.94 12.59 -15.66
CA LEU A 627 8.77 12.67 -16.86
C LEU A 627 7.99 13.12 -18.11
N LYS A 628 6.68 13.39 -18.01
CA LYS A 628 5.78 13.56 -19.17
C LYS A 628 6.13 14.71 -20.11
N TYR A 629 6.82 15.74 -19.61
CA TYR A 629 7.27 16.88 -20.41
C TYR A 629 8.72 16.74 -20.91
N SER A 630 9.45 15.71 -20.46
CA SER A 630 10.73 15.36 -21.05
C SER A 630 10.51 14.86 -22.47
N LYS A 631 11.45 15.18 -23.36
CA LYS A 631 11.33 14.85 -24.80
C LYS A 631 11.11 13.35 -25.02
N ASP A 632 11.99 12.53 -24.45
CA ASP A 632 12.06 11.07 -24.53
C ASP A 632 13.17 10.61 -23.55
N ALA A 633 13.48 9.31 -23.47
CA ALA A 633 14.50 8.80 -22.56
C ALA A 633 15.91 9.39 -22.81
N SER A 634 16.20 9.97 -23.99
CA SER A 634 17.49 10.62 -24.28
C SER A 634 17.68 11.98 -23.60
N ALA A 635 16.67 12.47 -22.86
CA ALA A 635 16.79 13.69 -22.04
C ALA A 635 17.57 13.47 -20.74
N PHE A 636 17.82 12.21 -20.35
CA PHE A 636 18.47 11.82 -19.11
C PHE A 636 19.88 11.29 -19.38
N ASP A 637 20.80 11.51 -18.43
CA ASP A 637 22.22 11.17 -18.59
C ASP A 637 22.54 9.71 -18.19
N THR A 638 21.60 9.00 -17.57
CA THR A 638 21.73 7.60 -17.15
C THR A 638 21.63 6.63 -18.34
N ASP A 639 22.22 5.43 -18.22
CA ASP A 639 22.21 4.42 -19.28
C ASP A 639 20.78 3.98 -19.66
N ASN A 640 19.91 3.79 -18.65
CA ASN A 640 18.51 3.44 -18.86
C ASN A 640 17.59 4.35 -18.04
N VAL A 641 16.42 4.67 -18.60
CA VAL A 641 15.36 5.40 -17.91
C VAL A 641 14.11 4.56 -17.87
N ARG A 642 13.66 4.27 -16.66
CA ARG A 642 12.52 3.42 -16.36
C ARG A 642 11.33 4.25 -15.93
N VAL A 643 10.12 3.79 -16.25
CA VAL A 643 8.89 4.41 -15.76
C VAL A 643 7.99 3.38 -15.12
N ASN A 644 7.59 3.59 -13.87
CA ASN A 644 6.40 2.94 -13.33
C ASN A 644 5.19 3.53 -14.01
N PHE A 645 4.54 2.77 -14.88
CA PHE A 645 3.38 3.22 -15.65
C PHE A 645 2.09 2.90 -14.88
N TRP A 646 1.46 3.95 -14.34
CA TRP A 646 0.32 3.82 -13.42
C TRP A 646 -1.01 4.35 -13.97
N ASP A 647 -1.14 4.61 -15.27
CA ASP A 647 -2.45 4.98 -15.83
C ASP A 647 -3.42 3.79 -15.75
N VAL A 648 -4.69 4.09 -15.47
CA VAL A 648 -5.80 3.13 -15.43
C VAL A 648 -6.21 2.71 -16.85
N LEU A 649 -6.49 1.42 -17.09
CA LEU A 649 -6.76 0.92 -18.44
C LEU A 649 -8.02 1.53 -19.04
N TYR A 650 -9.13 1.55 -18.28
CA TYR A 650 -10.40 2.08 -18.79
C TYR A 650 -10.41 3.62 -18.97
N TRP A 651 -9.33 4.31 -18.59
CA TRP A 651 -9.07 5.72 -18.89
C TRP A 651 -8.04 5.94 -20.01
N GLY A 652 -7.74 4.90 -20.79
CA GLY A 652 -6.84 4.96 -21.94
C GLY A 652 -5.40 4.53 -21.64
N GLY A 653 -5.12 4.07 -20.41
CA GLY A 653 -3.82 3.52 -20.02
C GLY A 653 -3.43 2.29 -20.84
N ASP A 654 -4.42 1.57 -21.38
CA ASP A 654 -4.22 0.44 -22.27
C ASP A 654 -3.57 0.82 -23.61
N ALA A 655 -3.65 2.10 -24.00
CA ALA A 655 -3.03 2.63 -25.21
C ALA A 655 -1.79 3.48 -24.90
N SER A 656 -1.84 4.36 -23.88
CA SER A 656 -0.76 5.32 -23.60
C SER A 656 0.54 4.63 -23.16
N ALA A 657 0.49 3.45 -22.53
CA ALA A 657 1.68 2.69 -22.12
C ALA A 657 2.67 2.42 -23.27
N TYR A 658 2.14 2.11 -24.46
CA TYR A 658 2.96 1.82 -25.62
C TYR A 658 3.64 3.07 -26.19
N GLU A 659 3.08 4.25 -25.97
CA GLU A 659 3.71 5.52 -26.34
C GLU A 659 4.93 5.81 -25.47
N TRP A 660 4.87 5.48 -24.17
CA TRP A 660 6.02 5.54 -23.27
C TRP A 660 7.15 4.62 -23.72
N ALA A 661 6.84 3.36 -24.03
CA ALA A 661 7.83 2.42 -24.57
C ALA A 661 8.46 2.95 -25.87
N ASN A 662 7.67 3.57 -26.76
CA ASN A 662 8.18 4.16 -28.01
C ASN A 662 9.03 5.43 -27.82
N LYS A 663 8.91 6.11 -26.68
CA LYS A 663 9.83 7.18 -26.25
C LYS A 663 11.14 6.63 -25.66
N GLY A 664 11.37 5.31 -25.70
CA GLY A 664 12.61 4.68 -25.26
C GLY A 664 12.70 4.46 -23.75
N TYR A 665 11.60 4.64 -23.01
CA TYR A 665 11.57 4.31 -21.60
C TYR A 665 11.36 2.80 -21.41
N ASP A 666 12.05 2.24 -20.42
CA ASP A 666 11.79 0.91 -19.90
C ASP A 666 10.52 0.94 -19.05
N VAL A 667 9.40 0.55 -19.65
CA VAL A 667 8.08 0.58 -18.98
C VAL A 667 7.96 -0.57 -17.97
N ILE A 668 7.71 -0.21 -16.71
CA ILE A 668 7.32 -1.12 -15.63
C ILE A 668 5.81 -0.99 -15.44
N VAL A 669 5.08 -1.99 -15.92
CA VAL A 669 3.62 -2.05 -15.83
C VAL A 669 3.21 -2.01 -14.35
N SER A 670 2.41 -1.00 -13.98
CA SER A 670 2.06 -0.66 -12.60
C SER A 670 0.58 -0.22 -12.50
N ASN A 671 -0.30 -0.81 -13.33
CA ASN A 671 -1.68 -0.32 -13.45
C ASN A 671 -2.51 -0.52 -12.15
N PRO A 672 -3.07 0.54 -11.57
CA PRO A 672 -3.72 0.51 -10.26
C PRO A 672 -5.06 -0.23 -10.25
N ASP A 673 -5.67 -0.43 -11.40
CA ASP A 673 -6.86 -1.28 -11.55
C ASP A 673 -6.55 -2.79 -11.48
N TYR A 674 -5.28 -3.21 -11.39
CA TYR A 674 -4.88 -4.62 -11.27
C TYR A 674 -3.82 -4.94 -10.23
N VAL A 675 -2.82 -4.08 -10.05
CA VAL A 675 -1.62 -4.43 -9.27
C VAL A 675 -1.39 -3.55 -8.04
N TYR A 676 -2.33 -2.66 -7.73
CA TYR A 676 -2.37 -1.93 -6.46
C TYR A 676 -3.02 -2.78 -5.37
N MET A 677 -2.20 -3.15 -4.40
CA MET A 677 -2.51 -3.99 -3.25
C MET A 677 -2.99 -3.17 -2.04
N ASP A 678 -3.15 -1.86 -2.18
CA ASP A 678 -3.90 -1.01 -1.26
C ASP A 678 -5.40 -1.01 -1.58
N MET A 679 -5.81 -1.62 -2.70
CA MET A 679 -7.22 -1.77 -3.09
C MET A 679 -7.89 -2.95 -2.36
N PRO A 680 -9.21 -2.89 -2.06
CA PRO A 680 -9.96 -4.00 -1.48
C PRO A 680 -9.82 -5.30 -2.26
N TYR A 681 -9.90 -6.45 -1.58
CA TYR A 681 -9.97 -7.74 -2.26
C TYR A 681 -11.33 -7.97 -2.93
N GLU A 682 -12.41 -7.45 -2.35
CA GLU A 682 -13.78 -7.63 -2.85
C GLU A 682 -14.63 -6.40 -2.51
N VAL A 683 -15.76 -6.25 -3.20
CA VAL A 683 -16.70 -5.15 -2.96
C VAL A 683 -17.55 -5.49 -1.74
N ASP A 684 -16.98 -5.31 -0.56
CA ASP A 684 -17.64 -5.46 0.74
C ASP A 684 -17.19 -4.28 1.60
N PRO A 685 -18.09 -3.43 2.12
CA PRO A 685 -17.70 -2.28 2.92
C PRO A 685 -16.81 -2.59 4.12
N LYS A 686 -16.82 -3.84 4.61
CA LYS A 686 -15.94 -4.32 5.69
C LYS A 686 -14.53 -4.67 5.24
N GLU A 687 -14.21 -4.61 3.94
CA GLU A 687 -12.85 -4.76 3.45
C GLU A 687 -12.02 -3.50 3.68
N ARG A 688 -10.70 -3.69 3.74
CA ARG A 688 -9.74 -2.61 3.87
C ARG A 688 -9.26 -2.15 2.49
N GLY A 689 -9.06 -0.85 2.35
CA GLY A 689 -8.30 -0.29 1.24
C GLY A 689 -8.88 0.97 0.63
N TYR A 690 -8.05 1.69 -0.14
CA TYR A 690 -8.49 2.73 -1.06
C TYR A 690 -9.12 2.13 -2.31
N TYR A 691 -9.85 2.90 -3.11
CA TYR A 691 -10.62 2.33 -4.22
C TYR A 691 -10.81 3.31 -5.39
N TRP A 692 -9.86 4.23 -5.57
CA TRP A 692 -9.98 5.31 -6.54
C TRP A 692 -9.95 4.80 -8.00
N ALA A 693 -9.11 3.79 -8.28
CA ALA A 693 -8.90 3.19 -9.61
C ALA A 693 -9.78 1.97 -9.87
N THR A 694 -10.15 1.21 -8.84
CA THR A 694 -11.03 0.05 -8.99
C THR A 694 -11.67 -0.31 -7.66
N ARG A 695 -12.84 -0.96 -7.70
CA ARG A 695 -13.57 -1.29 -6.46
C ARG A 695 -13.00 -2.51 -5.74
N ALA A 696 -12.34 -3.40 -6.46
CA ALA A 696 -11.72 -4.58 -5.90
C ALA A 696 -10.68 -5.21 -6.84
N THR A 697 -9.64 -5.78 -6.24
CA THR A 697 -8.58 -6.55 -6.88
C THR A 697 -8.27 -7.78 -6.02
N ASP A 698 -9.01 -8.86 -6.23
CA ASP A 698 -8.65 -10.15 -5.64
C ASP A 698 -7.50 -10.83 -6.38
N THR A 699 -7.04 -11.95 -5.83
CA THR A 699 -6.01 -12.80 -6.43
C THR A 699 -6.41 -13.28 -7.84
N ARG A 700 -7.70 -13.52 -8.11
CA ARG A 700 -8.18 -13.96 -9.44
C ARG A 700 -8.03 -12.88 -10.49
N LYS A 701 -8.43 -11.64 -10.16
CA LYS A 701 -8.28 -10.49 -11.06
C LYS A 701 -6.82 -10.20 -11.35
N MET A 702 -5.98 -10.22 -10.32
CA MET A 702 -4.53 -10.00 -10.48
C MET A 702 -3.88 -11.11 -11.32
N PHE A 703 -4.29 -12.37 -11.15
CA PHE A 703 -3.85 -13.49 -11.98
C PHE A 703 -4.30 -13.36 -13.43
N GLY A 704 -5.51 -12.86 -13.67
CA GLY A 704 -6.09 -12.70 -15.00
C GLY A 704 -5.54 -11.51 -15.78
N PHE A 705 -4.68 -10.68 -15.17
CA PHE A 705 -4.05 -9.55 -15.83
C PHE A 705 -3.05 -10.00 -16.90
N ALA A 706 -3.18 -9.44 -18.10
CA ALA A 706 -2.26 -9.64 -19.21
C ALA A 706 -1.39 -8.38 -19.41
N PRO A 707 -0.20 -8.31 -18.77
CA PRO A 707 0.61 -7.10 -18.75
C PRO A 707 1.23 -6.75 -20.11
N GLU A 708 1.52 -7.72 -20.98
CA GLU A 708 2.11 -7.44 -22.31
C GLU A 708 1.08 -7.06 -23.37
N ASN A 709 -0.22 -7.24 -23.10
CA ASN A 709 -1.30 -6.90 -24.01
C ASN A 709 -2.44 -6.20 -23.24
N LEU A 710 -2.15 -4.98 -22.78
CA LEU A 710 -3.07 -4.21 -21.94
C LEU A 710 -4.50 -4.11 -22.51
N PRO A 711 -4.73 -3.91 -23.83
CA PRO A 711 -6.07 -3.89 -24.40
C PRO A 711 -6.91 -5.15 -24.15
N GLN A 712 -6.30 -6.34 -24.11
CA GLN A 712 -7.09 -7.59 -23.98
C GLN A 712 -7.87 -7.67 -22.67
N ASN A 713 -7.41 -6.94 -21.64
CA ASN A 713 -8.04 -6.95 -20.33
C ASN A 713 -9.48 -6.40 -20.39
N ALA A 714 -9.84 -5.60 -21.40
CA ALA A 714 -11.22 -5.15 -21.65
C ALA A 714 -12.22 -6.28 -21.91
N GLU A 715 -11.75 -7.46 -22.34
CA GLU A 715 -12.59 -8.65 -22.57
C GLU A 715 -12.75 -9.53 -21.31
N THR A 716 -11.87 -9.35 -20.31
CA THR A 716 -11.75 -10.24 -19.14
C THR A 716 -11.97 -9.53 -17.81
N SER A 717 -12.31 -8.24 -17.83
CA SER A 717 -12.48 -7.42 -16.64
C SER A 717 -13.53 -6.31 -16.85
N VAL A 718 -13.79 -5.56 -15.79
CA VAL A 718 -14.69 -4.42 -15.76
C VAL A 718 -13.99 -3.21 -15.15
N ASP A 719 -14.52 -2.02 -15.42
CA ASP A 719 -14.07 -0.76 -14.86
C ASP A 719 -14.40 -0.62 -13.35
N ARG A 720 -14.04 0.51 -12.75
CA ARG A 720 -14.28 0.79 -11.31
C ARG A 720 -15.74 0.77 -10.87
N ASP A 721 -16.68 0.86 -11.80
CA ASP A 721 -18.13 0.88 -11.56
C ASP A 721 -18.80 -0.42 -12.03
N GLY A 722 -18.00 -1.45 -12.38
CA GLY A 722 -18.50 -2.75 -12.81
C GLY A 722 -18.98 -2.78 -14.26
N ASN A 723 -18.64 -1.79 -15.08
CA ASN A 723 -19.02 -1.76 -16.50
C ASN A 723 -17.94 -2.35 -17.40
N GLY A 724 -18.34 -2.87 -18.56
CA GLY A 724 -17.40 -3.15 -19.64
C GLY A 724 -16.78 -1.88 -20.19
N PHE A 725 -15.52 -1.95 -20.60
CA PHE A 725 -14.82 -0.87 -21.30
C PHE A 725 -14.28 -1.37 -22.65
N ASN A 726 -13.77 -0.46 -23.47
CA ASN A 726 -13.14 -0.80 -24.74
C ASN A 726 -11.64 -0.62 -24.62
N GLY A 727 -10.88 -1.65 -25.00
CA GLY A 727 -9.42 -1.59 -25.07
C GLY A 727 -8.94 -1.61 -26.52
N LYS A 728 -8.01 -0.73 -26.89
CA LYS A 728 -7.38 -0.69 -28.22
C LYS A 728 -6.09 0.13 -28.22
N GLY A 729 -4.95 -0.54 -28.28
CA GLY A 729 -3.66 0.10 -28.59
C GLY A 729 -3.59 0.54 -30.05
N THR A 730 -2.93 1.67 -30.33
CA THR A 730 -2.89 2.30 -31.66
C THR A 730 -1.49 2.35 -32.27
N VAL A 731 -0.45 2.10 -31.48
CA VAL A 731 0.95 2.17 -31.90
C VAL A 731 1.62 0.80 -31.77
N GLU A 732 2.49 0.44 -32.70
CA GLU A 732 3.36 -0.73 -32.56
C GLU A 732 4.33 -0.51 -31.39
N SER A 733 4.71 -1.57 -30.68
CA SER A 733 5.67 -1.50 -29.56
C SER A 733 6.45 -2.80 -29.42
N LYS A 734 7.63 -2.72 -28.81
CA LYS A 734 8.49 -3.87 -28.52
C LYS A 734 8.13 -4.60 -27.21
N GLY A 735 7.10 -4.14 -26.50
CA GLY A 735 6.69 -4.68 -25.20
C GLY A 735 7.19 -3.83 -24.03
N PHE A 736 7.17 -4.43 -22.84
CA PHE A 736 7.46 -3.76 -21.57
C PHE A 736 8.62 -4.44 -20.84
N HIS A 737 9.32 -3.70 -19.99
CA HIS A 737 10.51 -4.19 -19.27
C HIS A 737 10.14 -5.07 -18.05
N GLY A 738 8.97 -4.83 -17.45
CA GLY A 738 8.49 -5.66 -16.36
C GLY A 738 7.14 -5.30 -15.78
N LEU A 739 6.85 -5.93 -14.64
CA LEU A 739 5.62 -5.78 -13.86
C LEU A 739 6.01 -5.47 -12.41
N SER A 740 5.28 -4.55 -11.77
CA SER A 740 5.42 -4.27 -10.34
C SER A 740 4.05 -4.22 -9.68
N ALA A 741 3.91 -4.84 -8.50
CA ALA A 741 2.74 -4.71 -7.63
C ALA A 741 3.04 -3.75 -6.47
N GLN A 742 2.10 -2.88 -6.15
CA GLN A 742 2.29 -1.74 -5.25
C GLN A 742 1.51 -1.97 -3.99
N LEU A 743 2.10 -1.71 -2.82
CA LEU A 743 1.34 -1.49 -1.61
C LEU A 743 1.58 -0.06 -1.15
N TRP A 744 0.57 0.78 -1.32
CA TRP A 744 0.44 2.05 -0.61
C TRP A 744 -0.15 1.85 0.79
N SER A 745 0.17 2.74 1.73
CA SER A 745 -0.04 2.45 3.15
C SER A 745 -0.98 3.38 3.90
N GLU A 746 -1.83 4.17 3.23
CA GLU A 746 -2.70 5.17 3.88
C GLU A 746 -3.62 4.55 4.94
N THR A 747 -4.29 3.45 4.58
CA THR A 747 -5.19 2.69 5.47
C THR A 747 -4.56 1.41 5.99
N VAL A 748 -3.28 1.16 5.70
CA VAL A 748 -2.55 -0.04 6.12
C VAL A 748 -1.61 0.38 7.24
N ARG A 749 -2.12 0.39 8.47
CA ARG A 749 -1.43 0.99 9.62
C ARG A 749 -0.52 0.03 10.36
N THR A 750 -0.72 -1.28 10.27
CA THR A 750 0.07 -2.26 11.04
C THR A 750 0.74 -3.29 10.13
N ASP A 751 1.80 -3.94 10.61
CA ASP A 751 2.44 -5.05 9.88
C ASP A 751 1.46 -6.20 9.56
N GLU A 752 0.47 -6.45 10.42
CA GLU A 752 -0.58 -7.45 10.16
C GLU A 752 -1.47 -7.02 8.99
N GLN A 753 -1.88 -5.74 8.96
CA GLN A 753 -2.66 -5.20 7.85
C GLN A 753 -1.85 -5.20 6.55
N TYR A 754 -0.54 -4.91 6.64
CA TYR A 754 0.41 -5.02 5.53
C TYR A 754 0.41 -6.43 4.93
N GLU A 755 0.62 -7.45 5.77
CA GLU A 755 0.64 -8.84 5.31
C GLU A 755 -0.72 -9.29 4.77
N PHE A 756 -1.83 -8.85 5.37
CA PHE A 756 -3.18 -9.10 4.90
C PHE A 756 -3.42 -8.55 3.49
N MET A 757 -2.98 -7.31 3.24
CA MET A 757 -3.20 -6.61 1.97
C MET A 757 -2.29 -7.14 0.85
N VAL A 758 -1.08 -7.58 1.18
CA VAL A 758 -0.12 -8.12 0.20
C VAL A 758 -0.42 -9.59 -0.14
N PHE A 759 -0.68 -10.42 0.87
CA PHE A 759 -0.81 -11.86 0.70
C PHE A 759 -2.26 -12.33 0.79
N PRO A 760 -2.72 -13.21 -0.13
CA PRO A 760 -1.91 -13.99 -1.07
C PRO A 760 -1.76 -13.38 -2.47
N ARG A 761 -2.37 -12.22 -2.78
CA ARG A 761 -2.47 -11.75 -4.18
C ARG A 761 -1.13 -11.41 -4.83
N VAL A 762 -0.11 -10.98 -4.08
CA VAL A 762 1.25 -10.76 -4.63
C VAL A 762 1.82 -12.00 -5.32
N ILE A 763 1.38 -13.21 -4.94
CA ILE A 763 1.80 -14.46 -5.59
C ILE A 763 1.21 -14.58 -7.00
N ALA A 764 0.01 -14.04 -7.24
CA ALA A 764 -0.54 -13.93 -8.58
C ALA A 764 0.22 -12.90 -9.44
N ALA A 765 0.66 -11.79 -8.85
CA ALA A 765 1.56 -10.86 -9.53
C ALA A 765 2.91 -11.52 -9.86
N ALA A 766 3.49 -12.29 -8.93
CA ALA A 766 4.72 -13.05 -9.16
C ALA A 766 4.59 -14.04 -10.33
N GLU A 767 3.47 -14.75 -10.33
CA GLU A 767 3.08 -15.68 -11.37
C GLU A 767 2.97 -14.96 -12.74
N ARG A 768 2.28 -13.81 -12.83
CA ARG A 768 2.21 -13.02 -14.08
C ARG A 768 3.50 -12.31 -14.47
N ALA A 769 4.34 -11.96 -13.52
CA ALA A 769 5.64 -11.36 -13.77
C ALA A 769 6.68 -12.38 -14.29
N TRP A 770 6.49 -13.67 -13.98
CA TRP A 770 7.37 -14.75 -14.42
C TRP A 770 6.87 -15.44 -15.68
N HIS A 771 5.59 -15.84 -15.70
CA HIS A 771 5.00 -16.71 -16.72
C HIS A 771 4.03 -15.95 -17.63
N LYS A 772 4.20 -16.13 -18.95
CA LYS A 772 3.23 -15.74 -19.97
C LYS A 772 2.34 -16.95 -20.27
N ALA A 773 1.07 -16.87 -19.90
CA ALA A 773 0.13 -17.95 -20.08
C ALA A 773 -0.38 -18.05 -21.53
N ASP A 774 -0.86 -19.24 -21.93
CA ASP A 774 -1.35 -19.50 -23.29
C ASP A 774 -2.57 -18.64 -23.69
N TRP A 775 -3.32 -18.13 -22.70
CA TRP A 775 -4.47 -17.23 -22.91
C TRP A 775 -4.06 -15.75 -23.05
N GLU A 776 -2.80 -15.41 -22.77
CA GLU A 776 -2.24 -14.07 -23.01
C GLU A 776 -1.86 -13.92 -24.49
N LEU A 777 -2.70 -13.19 -25.24
CA LEU A 777 -2.49 -12.98 -26.66
C LEU A 777 -1.34 -12.01 -26.90
N ASP A 778 -0.58 -12.22 -27.98
CA ASP A 778 0.37 -11.22 -28.45
C ASP A 778 -0.34 -9.89 -28.78
N TYR A 779 0.28 -8.79 -28.38
CA TYR A 779 -0.19 -7.45 -28.71
C TYR A 779 -0.21 -7.23 -30.22
N GLN A 780 -1.27 -6.58 -30.71
CA GLN A 780 -1.45 -6.20 -32.12
C GLN A 780 -2.06 -4.81 -32.18
N ALA A 781 -1.34 -3.83 -32.74
CA ALA A 781 -1.85 -2.48 -32.88
C ALA A 781 -3.15 -2.48 -33.71
N GLY A 782 -4.14 -1.75 -33.21
CA GLY A 782 -5.46 -1.62 -33.84
C GLY A 782 -6.45 -2.74 -33.54
N LYS A 783 -6.04 -3.83 -32.87
CA LYS A 783 -6.97 -4.87 -32.38
C LYS A 783 -7.76 -4.33 -31.19
N ALA A 784 -9.08 -4.45 -31.26
CA ALA A 784 -10.00 -3.96 -30.23
C ALA A 784 -10.55 -5.11 -29.40
N PHE A 785 -10.79 -4.84 -28.12
CA PHE A 785 -11.35 -5.77 -27.15
C PHE A 785 -12.43 -5.08 -26.34
N ASN A 786 -13.45 -5.83 -25.95
CA ASN A 786 -14.46 -5.44 -24.96
C ASN A 786 -15.20 -6.71 -24.46
N LEU A 787 -16.18 -6.55 -23.58
CA LEU A 787 -16.94 -7.70 -23.05
C LEU A 787 -17.67 -8.54 -24.12
N ASP A 788 -17.97 -7.96 -25.28
CA ASP A 788 -18.65 -8.63 -26.40
C ASP A 788 -17.67 -9.32 -27.37
N THR A 789 -16.36 -9.12 -27.22
CA THR A 789 -15.36 -9.86 -28.00
C THR A 789 -15.10 -11.25 -27.41
N ASP A 790 -14.62 -12.15 -28.27
CA ASP A 790 -14.34 -13.55 -27.95
C ASP A 790 -12.96 -13.95 -28.53
N HIS A 791 -11.97 -13.11 -28.26
CA HIS A 791 -10.59 -13.31 -28.72
C HIS A 791 -9.75 -14.08 -27.71
N VAL A 792 -10.02 -13.90 -26.42
CA VAL A 792 -9.30 -14.53 -25.32
C VAL A 792 -9.93 -15.90 -25.06
N ASN A 793 -9.11 -16.94 -24.94
CA ASN A 793 -9.60 -18.26 -24.56
C ASN A 793 -9.94 -18.29 -23.05
N LYS A 794 -11.15 -17.85 -22.70
CA LYS A 794 -11.64 -17.75 -21.32
C LYS A 794 -11.71 -19.11 -20.61
N ASP A 795 -11.94 -20.20 -21.35
CA ASP A 795 -11.91 -21.55 -20.80
C ASP A 795 -10.48 -21.95 -20.38
N ALA A 796 -9.47 -21.64 -21.20
CA ALA A 796 -8.06 -21.88 -20.84
C ALA A 796 -7.63 -21.01 -19.65
N GLN A 797 -8.07 -19.74 -19.63
CA GLN A 797 -7.82 -18.84 -18.49
C GLN A 797 -8.45 -19.39 -17.19
N LEU A 798 -9.69 -19.89 -17.24
CA LEU A 798 -10.36 -20.49 -16.09
C LEU A 798 -9.67 -21.79 -15.63
N GLN A 799 -9.23 -22.64 -16.56
CA GLN A 799 -8.50 -23.88 -16.22
C GLN A 799 -7.17 -23.57 -15.51
N ASP A 800 -6.44 -22.57 -16.01
CA ASP A 800 -5.19 -22.14 -15.42
C ASP A 800 -5.39 -21.49 -14.04
N TRP A 801 -6.41 -20.63 -13.90
CA TRP A 801 -6.83 -20.11 -12.59
C TRP A 801 -7.23 -21.24 -11.63
N THR A 802 -7.99 -22.23 -12.10
CA THR A 802 -8.42 -23.35 -11.27
C THR A 802 -7.23 -24.13 -10.73
N ARG A 803 -6.24 -24.41 -11.58
CA ARG A 803 -4.97 -25.03 -11.15
C ARG A 803 -4.27 -24.17 -10.11
N PHE A 804 -4.05 -22.87 -10.40
CA PHE A 804 -3.37 -21.94 -9.51
C PHE A 804 -4.06 -21.85 -8.13
N ALA A 805 -5.37 -21.66 -8.10
CA ALA A 805 -6.15 -21.53 -6.87
C ALA A 805 -6.11 -22.81 -6.00
N ASN A 806 -6.10 -23.99 -6.63
CA ASN A 806 -5.94 -25.26 -5.91
C ASN A 806 -4.52 -25.43 -5.34
N VAL A 807 -3.47 -25.07 -6.09
CA VAL A 807 -2.10 -25.10 -5.56
C VAL A 807 -1.95 -24.12 -4.39
N MET A 808 -2.57 -22.94 -4.49
CA MET A 808 -2.60 -21.96 -3.40
C MET A 808 -3.26 -22.52 -2.14
N GLY A 809 -4.50 -23.01 -2.25
CA GLY A 809 -5.29 -23.48 -1.11
C GLY A 809 -4.83 -24.81 -0.52
N GLN A 810 -4.26 -25.71 -1.33
CA GLN A 810 -3.82 -27.04 -0.90
C GLN A 810 -2.36 -27.08 -0.43
N ARG A 811 -1.52 -26.11 -0.84
CA ARG A 811 -0.07 -26.16 -0.55
C ARG A 811 0.54 -24.83 -0.13
N GLU A 812 0.44 -23.78 -0.95
CA GLU A 812 1.24 -22.56 -0.73
C GLU A 812 0.81 -21.77 0.51
N MET A 813 -0.48 -21.76 0.85
CA MET A 813 -0.97 -21.08 2.05
C MET A 813 -0.42 -21.70 3.36
N ALA A 814 -0.19 -23.01 3.40
CA ALA A 814 0.47 -23.65 4.55
C ALA A 814 1.94 -23.21 4.70
N LYS A 815 2.60 -22.87 3.59
CA LYS A 815 3.97 -22.31 3.62
C LYS A 815 3.96 -20.87 4.13
N LEU A 816 2.93 -20.09 3.80
CA LEU A 816 2.74 -18.75 4.35
C LEU A 816 2.48 -18.79 5.87
N ASP A 817 1.65 -19.73 6.34
CA ASP A 817 1.44 -19.96 7.78
C ASP A 817 2.75 -20.33 8.47
N ALA A 818 3.54 -21.24 7.88
CA ALA A 818 4.86 -21.60 8.40
C ALA A 818 5.83 -20.41 8.50
N ALA A 819 5.76 -19.49 7.52
CA ALA A 819 6.53 -18.25 7.49
C ALA A 819 6.01 -17.17 8.45
N GLY A 820 4.91 -17.41 9.14
CA GLY A 820 4.28 -16.45 10.05
C GLY A 820 3.56 -15.29 9.35
N ILE A 821 3.29 -15.40 8.04
CA ILE A 821 2.65 -14.34 7.25
C ILE A 821 1.17 -14.26 7.59
N GLN A 822 0.71 -13.09 8.02
CA GLN A 822 -0.69 -12.80 8.34
C GLN A 822 -1.54 -12.53 7.09
N TYR A 823 -1.51 -13.45 6.12
CA TYR A 823 -2.25 -13.32 4.86
C TYR A 823 -3.77 -13.25 5.07
N ARG A 824 -4.49 -12.64 4.12
CA ARG A 824 -5.96 -12.63 4.08
C ARG A 824 -6.53 -14.04 3.82
N ILE A 825 -7.21 -14.60 4.80
CA ILE A 825 -8.03 -15.81 4.62
C ILE A 825 -9.28 -15.43 3.82
N PRO A 826 -9.52 -16.01 2.63
CA PRO A 826 -10.69 -15.66 1.83
C PRO A 826 -12.00 -15.99 2.55
N VAL A 827 -12.96 -15.06 2.49
CA VAL A 827 -14.31 -15.28 3.01
C VAL A 827 -15.02 -16.34 2.14
N PRO A 828 -15.63 -17.37 2.74
CA PRO A 828 -16.30 -18.41 1.97
C PRO A 828 -17.58 -17.89 1.29
N GLY A 829 -17.89 -18.49 0.15
CA GLY A 829 -19.22 -18.41 -0.43
C GLY A 829 -20.14 -19.45 0.21
N ALA A 830 -21.40 -19.09 0.44
CA ALA A 830 -22.40 -20.02 0.92
C ALA A 830 -23.80 -19.71 0.41
N MET A 831 -24.62 -20.75 0.24
CA MET A 831 -26.04 -20.64 -0.09
C MET A 831 -26.84 -21.79 0.54
N ILE A 832 -28.14 -21.60 0.70
CA ILE A 832 -29.06 -22.68 1.11
C ILE A 832 -29.89 -23.11 -0.09
N GLU A 833 -29.74 -24.37 -0.50
CA GLU A 833 -30.52 -24.99 -1.58
C GLU A 833 -31.22 -26.23 -1.04
N ALA A 834 -32.54 -26.34 -1.27
CA ALA A 834 -33.35 -27.48 -0.83
C ALA A 834 -33.17 -27.84 0.67
N GLY A 835 -33.01 -26.83 1.54
CA GLY A 835 -32.82 -27.00 2.98
C GLY A 835 -31.42 -27.50 3.38
N LYS A 836 -30.44 -27.40 2.48
CA LYS A 836 -29.04 -27.74 2.76
C LYS A 836 -28.13 -26.54 2.55
N LEU A 837 -27.16 -26.37 3.43
CA LEU A 837 -26.05 -25.43 3.31
C LEU A 837 -25.03 -25.96 2.31
N HIS A 838 -24.76 -25.18 1.27
CA HIS A 838 -23.67 -25.37 0.32
C HIS A 838 -22.62 -24.30 0.57
N MET A 839 -21.34 -24.68 0.61
CA MET A 839 -20.22 -23.75 0.77
C MET A 839 -19.15 -24.02 -0.27
N ASN A 840 -18.46 -22.96 -0.68
CA ASN A 840 -17.26 -23.01 -1.51
C ASN A 840 -16.29 -21.87 -1.10
N ILE A 841 -15.12 -21.85 -1.72
CA ILE A 841 -14.09 -20.84 -1.45
C ILE A 841 -13.25 -20.60 -2.69
N SER A 842 -12.69 -19.40 -2.83
CA SER A 842 -11.86 -19.01 -3.97
C SER A 842 -10.51 -19.72 -4.05
N MET A 843 -10.07 -20.33 -2.94
CA MET A 843 -8.83 -21.13 -2.83
C MET A 843 -9.18 -22.54 -2.33
N PRO A 844 -9.62 -23.44 -3.22
CA PRO A 844 -10.02 -24.78 -2.83
C PRO A 844 -8.87 -25.54 -2.16
N GLY A 845 -9.15 -26.22 -1.03
CA GLY A 845 -8.16 -26.80 -0.14
C GLY A 845 -8.17 -26.20 1.27
N LEU A 846 -8.58 -24.92 1.41
CA LEU A 846 -8.71 -24.30 2.72
C LEU A 846 -9.83 -24.93 3.57
N PRO A 847 -9.61 -25.10 4.89
CA PRO A 847 -10.64 -25.62 5.79
C PRO A 847 -11.81 -24.66 5.93
N LEU A 848 -13.03 -25.20 5.86
CA LEU A 848 -14.27 -24.46 6.00
C LEU A 848 -15.01 -24.89 7.27
N GLN A 849 -15.64 -23.93 7.94
CA GLN A 849 -16.50 -24.19 9.09
C GLN A 849 -17.83 -23.47 8.98
N TYR A 850 -18.85 -24.06 9.60
CA TYR A 850 -20.17 -23.48 9.71
C TYR A 850 -20.69 -23.58 11.15
N SER A 851 -21.60 -22.69 11.47
CA SER A 851 -22.40 -22.69 12.70
C SER A 851 -23.88 -22.66 12.31
N VAL A 852 -24.72 -23.32 13.09
CA VAL A 852 -26.19 -23.31 12.96
C VAL A 852 -26.89 -22.71 14.18
N ASP A 853 -26.12 -22.16 15.11
CA ASP A 853 -26.54 -21.60 16.40
C ASP A 853 -26.08 -20.15 16.57
N GLY A 854 -25.91 -19.42 15.47
CA GLY A 854 -25.54 -18.00 15.51
C GLY A 854 -24.07 -17.74 15.86
N GLY A 855 -23.20 -18.75 15.74
CA GLY A 855 -21.76 -18.67 15.98
C GLY A 855 -21.30 -19.18 17.35
N GLU A 856 -22.18 -19.82 18.13
CA GLU A 856 -21.82 -20.37 19.45
C GLU A 856 -20.95 -21.64 19.32
N THR A 857 -21.27 -22.51 18.36
CA THR A 857 -20.47 -23.69 18.04
C THR A 857 -20.16 -23.79 16.54
N TRP A 858 -18.96 -24.29 16.23
CA TRP A 858 -18.45 -24.42 14.87
C TRP A 858 -18.17 -25.87 14.53
N ALA A 859 -18.60 -26.30 13.35
CA ALA A 859 -18.37 -27.62 12.80
C ALA A 859 -17.64 -27.53 11.44
N ASP A 860 -16.76 -28.49 11.18
CA ASP A 860 -16.04 -28.57 9.90
C ASP A 860 -17.01 -28.92 8.76
N TYR A 861 -16.88 -28.20 7.65
CA TYR A 861 -17.66 -28.42 6.44
C TYR A 861 -16.90 -29.32 5.47
N ALA A 862 -17.48 -30.47 5.14
CA ALA A 862 -16.93 -31.40 4.13
C ALA A 862 -17.92 -31.73 3.00
N ALA A 863 -19.22 -31.51 3.22
CA ALA A 863 -20.28 -31.79 2.27
C ALA A 863 -21.54 -31.00 2.65
N PRO A 864 -22.54 -30.85 1.76
CA PRO A 864 -23.76 -30.12 2.06
C PRO A 864 -24.50 -30.63 3.30
N VAL A 865 -24.85 -29.71 4.22
CA VAL A 865 -25.41 -30.02 5.55
C VAL A 865 -26.86 -29.57 5.63
N THR A 866 -27.76 -30.40 6.17
CA THR A 866 -29.16 -29.99 6.40
C THR A 866 -29.25 -28.91 7.46
N VAL A 867 -29.95 -27.83 7.16
CA VAL A 867 -30.19 -26.69 8.05
C VAL A 867 -31.69 -26.48 8.23
N SER A 868 -32.13 -26.39 9.49
CA SER A 868 -33.55 -26.19 9.84
C SER A 868 -33.97 -24.73 9.89
N ASP A 869 -33.01 -23.83 10.13
CA ASP A 869 -33.23 -22.39 10.22
C ASP A 869 -32.01 -21.68 9.61
N ALA A 870 -32.25 -20.98 8.50
CA ALA A 870 -31.22 -20.24 7.77
C ALA A 870 -30.69 -19.04 8.56
N SER A 871 -31.53 -18.40 9.39
CA SER A 871 -31.20 -17.13 10.04
C SER A 871 -30.09 -17.22 11.09
N ASN A 872 -29.80 -18.44 11.56
CA ASN A 872 -28.74 -18.72 12.52
C ASN A 872 -27.47 -19.28 11.86
N VAL A 873 -27.44 -19.40 10.53
CA VAL A 873 -26.29 -19.98 9.83
C VAL A 873 -25.20 -18.93 9.66
N LYS A 874 -24.01 -19.25 10.18
CA LYS A 874 -22.79 -18.48 9.96
C LYS A 874 -21.72 -19.37 9.34
N VAL A 875 -20.87 -18.78 8.51
CA VAL A 875 -19.79 -19.48 7.81
C VAL A 875 -18.48 -18.75 7.98
N ARG A 876 -17.38 -19.50 7.99
CA ARG A 876 -16.01 -18.98 7.96
C ARG A 876 -15.07 -19.97 7.28
N ALA A 877 -13.92 -19.47 6.88
CA ALA A 877 -12.76 -20.28 6.51
C ALA A 877 -11.70 -20.19 7.61
N LEU A 878 -10.78 -21.15 7.64
CA LEU A 878 -9.60 -21.12 8.49
C LEU A 878 -8.32 -20.98 7.65
N SER A 879 -7.22 -20.61 8.30
CA SER A 879 -5.88 -20.77 7.71
C SER A 879 -5.60 -22.24 7.42
N ALA A 880 -4.58 -22.51 6.60
CA ALA A 880 -4.26 -23.87 6.19
C ALA A 880 -3.83 -24.74 7.39
N ASP A 881 -3.13 -24.14 8.36
CA ASP A 881 -2.75 -24.76 9.63
C ASP A 881 -3.88 -24.79 10.70
N LYS A 882 -5.04 -24.22 10.38
CA LYS A 882 -6.22 -24.09 11.25
C LYS A 882 -6.01 -23.25 12.52
N GLN A 883 -4.94 -22.46 12.62
CA GLN A 883 -4.64 -21.64 13.79
C GLN A 883 -5.29 -20.26 13.74
N ARG A 884 -5.67 -19.78 12.56
CA ARG A 884 -6.32 -18.47 12.35
C ARG A 884 -7.69 -18.64 11.73
N GLU A 885 -8.60 -17.77 12.12
CA GLU A 885 -9.99 -17.77 11.69
C GLU A 885 -10.21 -16.60 10.74
N GLY A 886 -10.81 -16.86 9.57
CA GLY A 886 -11.24 -15.82 8.65
C GLY A 886 -12.51 -15.11 9.15
N ARG A 887 -12.87 -14.02 8.47
CA ARG A 887 -14.08 -13.24 8.78
C ARG A 887 -15.33 -14.14 8.72
N VAL A 888 -16.16 -14.02 9.76
CA VAL A 888 -17.45 -14.71 9.88
C VAL A 888 -18.50 -13.96 9.08
N VAL A 889 -19.29 -14.68 8.29
CA VAL A 889 -20.41 -14.12 7.51
C VAL A 889 -21.70 -14.89 7.79
N SER A 890 -22.80 -14.16 7.92
CA SER A 890 -24.16 -14.69 8.07
C SER A 890 -24.80 -14.92 6.70
N LEU A 891 -25.72 -15.90 6.59
CA LEU A 891 -26.47 -16.19 5.36
C LEU A 891 -27.82 -15.48 5.27
#